data_AF-A0A913ZRA4-F1
#
_entry.id   AF-A0A913ZRA4-F1
#
_cell.length_a   1.000
_cell.length_b   1.000
_cell.length_c   1.000
_cell.angle_alpha   90.00
_cell.angle_beta   90.00
_cell.angle_gamma   90.00
#
_symmetry.space_group_name_H-M   'P 1'
#
loop_
_entity.id
_entity.type
_entity.pdbx_description
1 polymer ?
#
loop_
_entity_poly.entity_id
_entity_poly.type
_entity_poly.pdbx_seq_one_letter_code
_entity_poly.pdbx_strand_id
1 'polypeptide(L)'
;MASSVTAQSDLEKVSVDHLECSICTNRFRQPKLLDCLHSFCLQCLHDLRQSQDPSGTKLTCPLCTHETMLKGSGVADLPNNFAFSALVEEVTMQEKLLEGQGSKIKCQNCDEENQAVSRCMDCDNFLCEECQKAHARMAVMKSHKIYTLAQFQSGEIVYKSKLREEVPKCGKHPDQNLNVYCNTCQQVICTTCSVLDHAKHTLTGLPEAVEKCEKKVTEMVRKSERRKTELGTTIEDTCKSCKELETMFAKTQKKISKKAQQKITKLQQEITKLKQEVAKIQKEITKIQKEEKKLLKETDMIYKDKLKAFEAVQATNRKEVTQTEHKLEEVKQLMNQASCYEILELQQKLLHNLSELTGKQPQQVPDKLTFMDFEEGERSLGRLILKEEPKAAAKQSPRPARSCVKEKWKLKTEFKKIGLIIDSIFSCKLLVSALSNNEILALRRFFGISALFTVSMPNGQHTPSPIPQRLQISGLTDDVRCIAVSRDDKLLAVDGQVVKVFNKQHQLLHQFTPGRGSDSQPTCLAVDDSNLIAVGYKEKKEISLHNPDGSLIRRLPAPMIGGYLTMYNHRLIYTNYGKKRLVCVDYYGASVFSVDMTSNIQGGNWHPDGVCCDSDGSIYVVVYGYPTGDILHYSPDGKYIGWVIKGCDDPRGMTFTSGGELVVAAGDSVQVYHRV
;
A
#
# COMPACT_ATOMS: atom_id res chain seq x y z
N MET A 1 -68.80 -27.87 -6.81
CA MET A 1 -69.24 -27.34 -8.11
C MET A 1 -68.09 -27.54 -9.07
N ALA A 2 -68.29 -28.38 -10.10
CA ALA A 2 -67.30 -28.64 -11.13
C ALA A 2 -67.20 -27.38 -12.01
N SER A 3 -66.10 -26.64 -11.88
CA SER A 3 -65.81 -25.54 -12.80
C SER A 3 -65.27 -26.16 -14.09
N SER A 4 -66.05 -25.99 -15.18
CA SER A 4 -65.65 -26.30 -16.54
C SER A 4 -64.45 -25.43 -16.92
N VAL A 5 -63.25 -26.00 -16.84
CA VAL A 5 -62.04 -25.40 -17.39
C VAL A 5 -61.97 -25.86 -18.84
N THR A 6 -62.11 -24.94 -19.77
CA THR A 6 -61.90 -25.19 -21.20
C THR A 6 -60.43 -25.55 -21.42
N ALA A 7 -60.17 -26.62 -22.17
CA ALA A 7 -58.84 -27.17 -22.39
C ALA A 7 -57.84 -26.20 -23.05
N GLN A 8 -58.34 -25.09 -23.60
CA GLN A 8 -57.54 -24.02 -24.18
C GLN A 8 -56.65 -23.32 -23.13
N SER A 9 -57.03 -23.28 -21.85
CA SER A 9 -56.28 -22.54 -20.81
C SER A 9 -55.10 -23.28 -20.18
N ASP A 10 -54.98 -24.60 -20.34
CA ASP A 10 -53.89 -25.39 -19.75
C ASP A 10 -52.73 -25.62 -20.73
N LEU A 11 -52.98 -25.66 -22.04
CA LEU A 11 -51.91 -25.70 -23.05
C LEU A 11 -51.22 -24.34 -23.23
N GLU A 12 -51.90 -23.21 -23.00
CA GLU A 12 -51.29 -21.86 -23.07
C GLU A 12 -50.25 -21.59 -21.97
N LYS A 13 -50.22 -22.38 -20.89
CA LYS A 13 -49.27 -22.21 -19.77
C LYS A 13 -47.93 -22.92 -19.99
N VAL A 14 -47.84 -23.85 -20.93
CA VAL A 14 -46.58 -24.47 -21.31
C VAL A 14 -45.99 -23.61 -22.43
N SER A 15 -45.08 -22.69 -22.11
CA SER A 15 -44.42 -21.93 -23.18
C SER A 15 -43.71 -22.92 -24.12
N VAL A 16 -43.80 -22.63 -25.41
CA VAL A 16 -43.21 -23.41 -26.50
C VAL A 16 -41.71 -23.71 -26.25
N ASP A 17 -41.02 -22.77 -25.60
CA ASP A 17 -39.61 -22.87 -25.22
C ASP A 17 -39.32 -23.99 -24.19
N HIS A 18 -40.31 -24.39 -23.39
CA HIS A 18 -40.16 -25.50 -22.44
C HIS A 18 -40.18 -26.88 -23.12
N LEU A 19 -40.51 -26.97 -24.41
CA LEU A 19 -40.53 -28.21 -25.19
C LEU A 19 -39.34 -28.37 -26.13
N GLU A 20 -38.31 -27.55 -25.95
CA GLU A 20 -37.09 -27.56 -26.75
C GLU A 20 -35.90 -28.10 -25.96
N CYS A 21 -35.05 -28.86 -26.64
CA CYS A 21 -33.81 -29.35 -26.08
C CYS A 21 -32.78 -28.22 -26.04
N SER A 22 -32.20 -27.93 -24.87
CA SER A 22 -31.20 -26.86 -24.71
C SER A 22 -29.85 -27.13 -25.40
N ILE A 23 -29.64 -28.32 -25.98
CA ILE A 23 -28.44 -28.63 -26.79
C ILE A 23 -28.68 -28.29 -28.26
N CYS A 24 -29.74 -28.84 -28.87
CA CYS A 24 -30.00 -28.63 -30.30
C CYS A 24 -30.99 -27.50 -30.59
N THR A 25 -31.57 -26.88 -29.55
CA THR A 25 -32.59 -25.81 -29.63
C THR A 25 -33.75 -26.16 -30.56
N ASN A 26 -34.07 -27.45 -30.65
CA ASN A 26 -35.17 -27.98 -31.43
C ASN A 26 -36.12 -28.73 -30.49
N ARG A 27 -37.37 -28.96 -30.93
CA ARG A 27 -38.33 -29.82 -30.22
C ARG A 27 -37.71 -31.17 -29.85
N PHE A 28 -38.02 -31.64 -28.64
CA PHE A 28 -37.46 -32.90 -28.16
C PHE A 28 -37.77 -34.08 -29.09
N ARG A 29 -36.73 -34.84 -29.45
CA ARG A 29 -36.83 -36.11 -30.17
C ARG A 29 -36.26 -37.19 -29.28
N GLN A 30 -37.11 -38.14 -28.87
CA GLN A 30 -36.76 -39.19 -27.91
C GLN A 30 -36.03 -38.63 -26.67
N PRO A 31 -36.69 -37.76 -25.88
CA PRO A 31 -36.08 -37.15 -24.70
C PRO A 31 -35.69 -38.21 -23.66
N LYS A 32 -34.43 -38.18 -23.25
CA LYS A 32 -33.84 -38.99 -22.18
C LYS A 32 -33.68 -38.15 -20.92
N LEU A 33 -34.00 -38.75 -19.77
CA LEU A 33 -33.91 -38.13 -18.46
C LEU A 33 -32.57 -38.45 -17.79
N LEU A 34 -31.85 -37.42 -17.33
CA LEU A 34 -30.64 -37.56 -16.50
C LEU A 34 -31.00 -37.69 -15.01
N ASP A 35 -30.04 -38.11 -14.17
CA ASP A 35 -30.23 -38.25 -12.72
C ASP A 35 -30.61 -36.92 -12.03
N CYS A 36 -30.20 -35.79 -12.64
CA CYS A 36 -30.57 -34.45 -12.21
C CYS A 36 -31.96 -33.97 -12.66
N LEU A 37 -32.75 -34.84 -13.29
CA LEU A 37 -34.09 -34.59 -13.84
C LEU A 37 -34.15 -33.66 -15.06
N HIS A 38 -33.00 -33.23 -15.61
CA HIS A 38 -32.98 -32.55 -16.90
C HIS A 38 -33.14 -33.54 -18.05
N SER A 39 -33.87 -33.12 -19.09
CA SER A 39 -34.15 -33.93 -20.28
C SER A 39 -33.43 -33.37 -21.51
N PHE A 40 -32.94 -34.26 -22.38
CA PHE A 40 -32.23 -33.94 -23.64
C PHE A 40 -32.59 -34.98 -24.71
N CYS A 41 -32.52 -34.62 -26.00
CA CYS A 41 -32.72 -35.61 -27.07
C CYS A 41 -31.66 -36.72 -26.99
N LEU A 42 -32.05 -37.96 -27.31
CA LEU A 42 -31.12 -39.11 -27.36
C LEU A 42 -29.87 -38.82 -28.18
N GLN A 43 -30.03 -38.28 -29.40
CA GLN A 43 -28.90 -37.96 -30.27
C GLN A 43 -28.01 -36.87 -29.66
N CYS A 44 -28.59 -35.83 -29.06
CA CYS A 44 -27.84 -34.77 -28.40
C CYS A 44 -26.99 -35.29 -27.24
N LEU A 45 -27.51 -36.23 -26.46
CA LEU A 45 -26.76 -36.86 -25.38
C LEU A 45 -25.69 -37.83 -25.90
N HIS A 46 -25.95 -38.52 -27.01
CA HIS A 46 -24.94 -39.34 -27.67
C HIS A 46 -23.76 -38.47 -28.13
N ASP A 47 -24.04 -37.37 -28.82
CA ASP A 47 -23.01 -36.44 -29.31
C ASP A 47 -22.28 -35.75 -28.14
N LEU A 48 -23.01 -35.38 -27.09
CA LEU A 48 -22.43 -34.85 -25.86
C LEU A 48 -21.47 -35.84 -25.21
N ARG A 49 -21.84 -37.12 -25.12
CA ARG A 49 -20.97 -38.19 -24.61
C ARG A 49 -19.71 -38.33 -25.45
N GLN A 50 -19.83 -38.33 -26.78
CA GLN A 50 -18.68 -38.40 -27.68
C GLN A 50 -17.75 -37.20 -27.51
N SER A 51 -18.28 -36.00 -27.25
CA SER A 51 -17.48 -34.80 -27.03
C SER A 51 -16.79 -34.75 -25.66
N GLN A 52 -17.39 -35.35 -24.63
CA GLN A 52 -16.86 -35.33 -23.26
C GLN A 52 -15.88 -36.49 -23.04
N ASP A 53 -16.36 -37.73 -23.15
CA ASP A 53 -15.58 -38.94 -22.99
C ASP A 53 -16.27 -40.11 -23.72
N PRO A 54 -15.82 -40.44 -24.95
CA PRO A 54 -16.35 -41.57 -25.74
C PRO A 54 -16.32 -42.92 -25.00
N SER A 55 -15.34 -43.10 -24.12
CA SER A 55 -15.11 -44.30 -23.32
C SER A 55 -15.70 -44.21 -21.90
N GLY A 56 -16.20 -43.04 -21.52
CA GLY A 56 -16.62 -42.74 -20.17
C GLY A 56 -17.89 -43.45 -19.75
N THR A 57 -17.94 -43.85 -18.47
CA THR A 57 -19.13 -44.39 -17.81
C THR A 57 -19.99 -43.29 -17.16
N LYS A 58 -19.65 -42.02 -17.39
CA LYS A 58 -20.28 -40.85 -16.78
C LYS A 58 -20.64 -39.83 -17.86
N LEU A 59 -21.73 -39.10 -17.63
CA LEU A 59 -22.17 -38.00 -18.47
C LEU A 59 -22.48 -36.78 -17.60
N THR A 60 -21.87 -35.64 -17.91
CA THR A 60 -22.08 -34.41 -17.14
C THR A 60 -23.15 -33.55 -17.78
N CYS A 61 -24.19 -33.22 -17.01
CA CYS A 61 -25.29 -32.36 -17.46
C CYS A 61 -24.81 -30.94 -17.74
N PRO A 62 -25.08 -30.36 -18.93
CA PRO A 62 -24.63 -29.01 -19.27
C PRO A 62 -25.37 -27.89 -18.52
N LEU A 63 -26.54 -28.17 -17.94
CA LEU A 63 -27.36 -27.15 -17.25
C LEU A 63 -27.01 -26.99 -15.77
N CYS A 64 -26.63 -28.09 -15.10
CA CYS A 64 -26.42 -28.08 -13.64
C CYS A 64 -25.16 -28.80 -13.19
N THR A 65 -24.30 -29.21 -14.14
CA THR A 65 -23.01 -29.90 -13.92
C THR A 65 -23.09 -31.23 -13.15
N HIS A 66 -24.29 -31.76 -12.95
CA HIS A 66 -24.50 -33.04 -12.28
C HIS A 66 -24.03 -34.22 -13.14
N GLU A 67 -23.34 -35.18 -12.52
CA GLU A 67 -22.87 -36.41 -13.18
C GLU A 67 -23.95 -37.49 -13.15
N THR A 68 -24.32 -38.03 -14.30
CA THR A 68 -25.21 -39.19 -14.46
C THR A 68 -24.39 -40.42 -14.81
N MET A 69 -24.65 -41.53 -14.11
CA MET A 69 -23.96 -42.79 -14.35
C MET A 69 -24.60 -43.56 -15.51
N LEU A 70 -23.83 -43.86 -16.54
CA LEU A 70 -24.30 -44.63 -17.69
C LEU A 70 -24.15 -46.13 -17.43
N LYS A 71 -25.17 -46.91 -17.80
CA LYS A 71 -25.18 -48.38 -17.70
C LYS A 71 -25.23 -48.99 -19.10
N GLY A 72 -24.76 -50.22 -19.26
CA GLY A 72 -24.97 -51.04 -20.46
C GLY A 72 -24.65 -50.33 -21.78
N SER A 73 -25.69 -50.12 -22.60
CA SER A 73 -25.62 -49.49 -23.93
C SER A 73 -25.43 -47.95 -23.89
N GLY A 74 -25.09 -47.40 -22.73
CA GLY A 74 -24.71 -46.00 -22.56
C GLY A 74 -25.93 -45.09 -22.42
N VAL A 75 -26.06 -44.13 -23.33
CA VAL A 75 -27.13 -43.11 -23.30
C VAL A 75 -28.50 -43.72 -23.64
N ALA A 76 -28.54 -44.78 -24.45
CA ALA A 76 -29.79 -45.40 -24.87
C ALA A 76 -30.55 -46.06 -23.71
N ASP A 77 -29.85 -46.51 -22.67
CA ASP A 77 -30.43 -47.13 -21.48
C ASP A 77 -31.01 -46.12 -20.47
N LEU A 78 -30.81 -44.81 -20.70
CA LEU A 78 -31.42 -43.78 -19.86
C LEU A 78 -32.95 -43.80 -19.99
N PRO A 79 -33.70 -43.50 -18.91
CA PRO A 79 -35.16 -43.47 -18.95
C PRO A 79 -35.68 -42.48 -20.01
N ASN A 80 -36.64 -42.92 -20.81
CA ASN A 80 -37.38 -42.02 -21.69
C ASN A 80 -38.32 -41.14 -20.85
N ASN A 81 -38.41 -39.86 -21.19
CA ASN A 81 -39.44 -38.99 -20.65
C ASN A 81 -40.69 -39.08 -21.52
N PHE A 82 -41.50 -40.12 -21.30
CA PHE A 82 -42.72 -40.38 -22.07
C PHE A 82 -43.74 -39.25 -21.94
N ALA A 83 -43.83 -38.62 -20.76
CA ALA A 83 -44.69 -37.46 -20.54
C ALA A 83 -44.29 -36.29 -21.45
N PHE A 84 -42.99 -36.02 -21.59
CA PHE A 84 -42.50 -34.99 -22.52
C PHE A 84 -42.73 -35.36 -23.99
N SER A 85 -42.52 -36.62 -24.34
CA SER A 85 -42.74 -37.11 -25.72
C SER A 85 -44.20 -36.96 -26.12
N ALA A 86 -45.12 -37.34 -25.24
CA ALA A 86 -46.55 -37.17 -25.42
C ALA A 86 -46.93 -35.68 -25.54
N LEU A 87 -46.40 -34.82 -24.67
CA LEU A 87 -46.66 -33.37 -24.73
C LEU A 87 -46.15 -32.73 -26.03
N VAL A 88 -44.95 -33.10 -26.49
CA VAL A 88 -44.41 -32.62 -27.77
C VAL A 88 -45.29 -33.04 -28.93
N GLU A 89 -45.75 -34.30 -28.95
CA GLU A 89 -46.66 -34.79 -29.98
C GLU A 89 -48.00 -34.04 -29.94
N GLU A 90 -48.59 -33.88 -28.74
CA GLU A 90 -49.86 -33.19 -28.55
C GLU A 90 -49.83 -31.74 -29.02
N VAL A 91 -48.78 -30.99 -28.62
CA VAL A 91 -48.61 -29.60 -29.05
C VAL A 91 -48.33 -29.52 -30.56
N THR A 92 -47.48 -30.38 -31.10
CA THR A 92 -47.19 -30.42 -32.55
C THR A 92 -48.45 -30.70 -33.37
N MET A 93 -49.32 -31.59 -32.87
CA MET A 93 -50.59 -31.91 -33.53
C MET A 93 -51.59 -30.77 -33.41
N GLN A 94 -51.65 -30.10 -32.26
CA GLN A 94 -52.50 -28.92 -32.08
C GLN A 94 -52.05 -27.75 -32.98
N GLU A 95 -50.76 -27.48 -33.10
CA GLU A 95 -50.18 -26.48 -34.02
C GLU A 95 -50.60 -26.77 -35.48
N LYS A 96 -50.43 -28.02 -35.94
CA LYS A 96 -50.84 -28.44 -37.30
C LYS A 96 -52.33 -28.22 -37.55
N LEU A 97 -53.18 -28.41 -36.53
CA LEU A 97 -54.62 -28.23 -36.64
C LEU A 97 -55.02 -26.74 -36.67
N LEU A 98 -54.35 -25.89 -35.88
CA LEU A 98 -54.65 -24.46 -35.75
C LEU A 98 -54.09 -23.59 -36.89
N GLU A 99 -52.91 -23.90 -37.43
CA GLU A 99 -52.25 -23.11 -38.49
C GLU A 99 -52.89 -23.28 -39.89
N GLY A 100 -54.09 -23.85 -39.99
CA GLY A 100 -54.75 -24.16 -41.27
C GLY A 100 -54.08 -25.30 -42.06
N GLN A 101 -53.00 -25.89 -41.54
CA GLN A 101 -52.34 -27.08 -42.09
C GLN A 101 -53.17 -28.36 -41.89
N GLY A 102 -54.28 -28.31 -41.14
CA GLY A 102 -55.25 -29.40 -41.03
C GLY A 102 -55.77 -29.88 -42.39
N SER A 103 -55.80 -28.99 -43.38
CA SER A 103 -56.12 -29.29 -44.79
C SER A 103 -55.09 -30.19 -45.50
N LYS A 104 -53.88 -30.32 -44.95
CA LYS A 104 -52.80 -31.19 -45.46
C LYS A 104 -52.75 -32.55 -44.76
N ILE A 105 -53.55 -32.78 -43.71
CA ILE A 105 -53.58 -34.07 -43.02
C ILE A 105 -54.24 -35.09 -43.95
N LYS A 106 -53.52 -36.16 -44.27
CA LYS A 106 -53.99 -37.23 -45.16
C LYS A 106 -54.66 -38.35 -44.38
N CYS A 107 -55.62 -39.00 -45.02
CA CYS A 107 -56.20 -40.23 -44.52
C CYS A 107 -55.13 -41.31 -44.41
N GLN A 108 -55.09 -42.00 -43.27
CA GLN A 108 -54.12 -43.07 -42.97
C GLN A 108 -54.72 -44.47 -43.16
N ASN A 109 -55.95 -44.55 -43.69
CA ASN A 109 -56.72 -45.78 -43.83
C ASN A 109 -57.19 -46.01 -45.28
N CYS A 110 -56.63 -45.28 -46.24
CA CYS A 110 -56.79 -45.52 -47.67
C CYS A 110 -55.47 -45.24 -48.40
N ASP A 111 -55.21 -46.00 -49.46
CA ASP A 111 -54.00 -45.82 -50.29
C ASP A 111 -54.10 -44.60 -51.22
N GLU A 112 -55.27 -43.97 -51.32
CA GLU A 112 -55.57 -42.82 -52.19
C GLU A 112 -55.10 -41.47 -51.62
N GLU A 113 -54.50 -41.45 -50.42
CA GLU A 113 -54.04 -40.22 -49.72
C GLU A 113 -55.07 -39.07 -49.72
N ASN A 114 -56.35 -39.42 -49.61
CA ASN A 114 -57.46 -38.46 -49.55
C ASN A 114 -57.31 -37.54 -48.33
N GLN A 115 -57.84 -36.33 -48.41
CA GLN A 115 -57.80 -35.39 -47.29
C GLN A 115 -58.59 -35.93 -46.09
N ALA A 116 -57.99 -35.88 -44.91
CA ALA A 116 -58.66 -36.28 -43.67
C ALA A 116 -59.68 -35.21 -43.24
N VAL A 117 -60.83 -35.67 -42.76
CA VAL A 117 -61.92 -34.83 -42.21
C VAL A 117 -62.21 -35.15 -40.75
N SER A 118 -61.77 -36.33 -40.27
CA SER A 118 -61.93 -36.77 -38.90
C SER A 118 -60.76 -37.63 -38.43
N ARG A 119 -60.69 -37.89 -37.12
CA ARG A 119 -59.76 -38.82 -36.49
C ARG A 119 -60.55 -39.80 -35.64
N CYS A 120 -60.22 -41.08 -35.77
CA CYS A 120 -60.70 -42.12 -34.88
C CYS A 120 -59.70 -42.29 -33.72
N MET A 121 -60.14 -42.05 -32.48
CA MET A 121 -59.26 -42.15 -31.30
C MET A 121 -58.87 -43.60 -30.98
N ASP A 122 -59.77 -44.55 -31.21
CA ASP A 122 -59.48 -45.96 -30.94
C ASP A 122 -58.51 -46.55 -31.97
N CYS A 123 -58.66 -46.22 -33.25
CA CYS A 123 -57.74 -46.64 -34.31
C CYS A 123 -56.46 -45.79 -34.45
N ASP A 124 -56.37 -44.65 -33.77
CA ASP A 124 -55.32 -43.63 -33.93
C ASP A 124 -55.15 -43.02 -35.33
N ASN A 125 -56.10 -43.23 -36.22
CA ASN A 125 -55.95 -42.90 -37.61
C ASN A 125 -56.81 -41.69 -38.00
N PHE A 126 -56.23 -40.83 -38.82
CA PHE A 126 -56.96 -39.82 -39.57
C PHE A 126 -57.72 -40.46 -40.73
N LEU A 127 -58.97 -40.06 -40.91
CA LEU A 127 -59.91 -40.65 -41.86
C LEU A 127 -60.42 -39.58 -42.84
N CYS A 128 -60.41 -39.90 -44.13
CA CYS A 128 -61.21 -39.16 -45.11
C CYS A 128 -62.71 -39.48 -44.95
N GLU A 129 -63.56 -38.74 -45.65
CA GLU A 129 -65.01 -38.88 -45.54
C GLU A 129 -65.49 -40.32 -45.83
N GLU A 130 -64.92 -40.97 -46.84
CA GLU A 130 -65.28 -42.35 -47.22
C GLU A 130 -64.79 -43.38 -46.19
N CYS A 131 -63.58 -43.22 -45.67
CA CYS A 131 -63.07 -44.08 -44.59
C CYS A 131 -63.84 -43.90 -43.29
N GLN A 132 -64.31 -42.69 -42.99
CA GLN A 132 -65.19 -42.40 -41.85
C GLN A 132 -66.54 -43.11 -42.01
N LYS A 133 -67.18 -43.01 -43.19
CA LYS A 133 -68.42 -43.73 -43.49
C LYS A 133 -68.23 -45.25 -43.38
N ALA A 134 -67.09 -45.77 -43.86
CA ALA A 134 -66.75 -47.18 -43.73
C ALA A 134 -66.61 -47.60 -42.25
N HIS A 135 -65.88 -46.82 -41.44
CA HIS A 135 -65.75 -47.02 -39.99
C HIS A 135 -67.11 -47.09 -39.28
N ALA A 136 -68.06 -46.24 -39.65
CA ALA A 136 -69.40 -46.22 -39.07
C ALA A 136 -70.28 -47.43 -39.51
N ARG A 137 -70.00 -48.03 -40.68
CA ARG A 137 -70.75 -49.19 -41.21
C ARG A 137 -70.24 -50.53 -40.69
N MET A 138 -68.94 -50.65 -40.44
CA MET A 138 -68.33 -51.91 -40.00
C MET A 138 -68.70 -52.21 -38.54
N ALA A 139 -69.32 -53.37 -38.30
CA ALA A 139 -69.82 -53.76 -36.97
C ALA A 139 -68.73 -53.72 -35.88
N VAL A 140 -67.48 -54.05 -36.23
CA VAL A 140 -66.33 -54.05 -35.32
C VAL A 140 -65.88 -52.64 -34.94
N MET A 141 -66.08 -51.65 -35.81
CA MET A 141 -65.59 -50.26 -35.63
C MET A 141 -66.70 -49.28 -35.23
N LYS A 142 -67.95 -49.73 -35.20
CA LYS A 142 -69.12 -48.88 -34.94
C LYS A 142 -69.10 -48.22 -33.55
N SER A 143 -68.42 -48.81 -32.58
CA SER A 143 -68.26 -48.25 -31.23
C SER A 143 -67.06 -47.32 -31.07
N HIS A 144 -66.27 -47.08 -32.13
CA HIS A 144 -65.12 -46.21 -32.05
C HIS A 144 -65.51 -44.73 -31.95
N LYS A 145 -64.77 -43.97 -31.16
CA LYS A 145 -64.90 -42.53 -30.97
C LYS A 145 -64.22 -41.81 -32.11
N ILE A 146 -65.01 -41.20 -32.97
CA ILE A 146 -64.55 -40.43 -34.12
C ILE A 146 -64.91 -38.96 -33.91
N TYR A 147 -63.93 -38.08 -34.03
CA TYR A 147 -64.10 -36.63 -33.90
C TYR A 147 -63.63 -35.93 -35.18
N THR A 148 -64.36 -34.89 -35.59
CA THR A 148 -64.01 -34.11 -36.79
C THR A 148 -62.83 -33.18 -36.52
N LEU A 149 -62.07 -32.82 -37.55
CA LEU A 149 -60.96 -31.87 -37.41
C LEU A 149 -61.43 -30.50 -36.89
N ALA A 150 -62.66 -30.08 -37.24
CA ALA A 150 -63.26 -28.85 -36.73
C ALA A 150 -63.46 -28.87 -35.21
N GLN A 151 -63.81 -30.02 -34.62
CA GLN A 151 -63.95 -30.17 -33.17
C GLN A 151 -62.61 -30.12 -32.42
N PHE A 152 -61.51 -30.49 -33.08
CA PHE A 152 -60.18 -30.28 -32.51
C PHE A 152 -59.73 -28.82 -32.62
N GLN A 153 -60.06 -28.15 -33.74
CA GLN A 153 -59.75 -26.75 -33.99
C GLN A 153 -60.50 -25.80 -33.05
N SER A 154 -61.76 -26.11 -32.72
CA SER A 154 -62.57 -25.34 -31.75
C SER A 154 -62.11 -25.52 -30.30
N GLY A 155 -61.21 -26.46 -30.02
CA GLY A 155 -60.80 -26.82 -28.67
C GLY A 155 -61.84 -27.61 -27.88
N GLU A 156 -62.92 -28.08 -28.53
CA GLU A 156 -63.93 -28.96 -27.92
C GLU A 156 -63.32 -30.31 -27.52
N ILE A 157 -62.40 -30.82 -28.34
CA ILE A 157 -61.66 -32.06 -28.10
C ILE A 157 -60.16 -31.76 -28.17
N VAL A 158 -59.41 -32.20 -27.16
CA VAL A 158 -57.93 -32.09 -27.13
C VAL A 158 -57.33 -33.33 -27.74
N TYR A 159 -56.33 -33.16 -28.60
CA TYR A 159 -55.50 -34.29 -29.02
C TYR A 159 -54.76 -34.86 -27.80
N LYS A 160 -54.89 -36.16 -27.56
CA LYS A 160 -54.13 -36.89 -26.53
C LYS A 160 -53.28 -37.94 -27.21
N SER A 161 -51.99 -37.94 -26.90
CA SER A 161 -51.06 -38.92 -27.46
C SER A 161 -51.30 -40.30 -26.83
N LYS A 162 -51.30 -41.35 -27.66
CA LYS A 162 -51.38 -42.75 -27.20
C LYS A 162 -50.17 -43.16 -26.35
N LEU A 163 -49.05 -42.44 -26.44
CA LEU A 163 -47.87 -42.64 -25.59
C LEU A 163 -48.18 -42.53 -24.09
N ARG A 164 -49.30 -41.91 -23.70
CA ARG A 164 -49.76 -41.84 -22.31
C ARG A 164 -50.42 -43.14 -21.81
N GLU A 165 -50.96 -43.96 -22.72
CA GLU A 165 -51.72 -45.16 -22.42
C GLU A 165 -50.92 -46.45 -22.70
N GLU A 166 -49.82 -46.36 -23.44
CA GLU A 166 -48.92 -47.48 -23.70
C GLU A 166 -48.23 -47.96 -22.41
N VAL A 167 -48.52 -49.20 -22.02
CA VAL A 167 -47.84 -49.86 -20.90
C VAL A 167 -46.53 -50.46 -21.40
N PRO A 168 -45.38 -50.11 -20.80
CA PRO A 168 -44.10 -50.68 -21.21
C PRO A 168 -44.06 -52.21 -21.09
N LYS A 169 -43.47 -52.85 -22.10
CA LYS A 169 -43.21 -54.30 -22.11
C LYS A 169 -41.99 -54.66 -21.28
N CYS A 170 -41.95 -55.87 -20.74
CA CYS A 170 -40.82 -56.35 -19.97
C CYS A 170 -39.63 -56.67 -20.87
N GLY A 171 -38.43 -56.17 -20.53
CA GLY A 171 -37.21 -56.45 -21.29
C GLY A 171 -36.78 -57.93 -21.30
N LYS A 172 -37.16 -58.72 -20.29
CA LYS A 172 -36.91 -60.17 -20.25
C LYS A 172 -38.04 -61.00 -20.89
N HIS A 173 -39.26 -60.45 -20.90
CA HIS A 173 -40.46 -61.13 -21.37
C HIS A 173 -41.24 -60.18 -22.30
N PRO A 174 -40.87 -60.10 -23.59
CA PRO A 174 -41.40 -59.09 -24.52
C PRO A 174 -42.92 -59.15 -24.75
N ASP A 175 -43.54 -60.30 -24.47
CA ASP A 175 -44.99 -60.51 -24.59
C ASP A 175 -45.77 -60.11 -23.33
N GLN A 176 -45.10 -59.67 -22.27
CA GLN A 176 -45.71 -59.36 -20.99
C GLN A 176 -45.56 -57.88 -20.64
N ASN A 177 -46.67 -57.28 -20.20
CA ASN A 177 -46.71 -55.90 -19.72
C ASN A 177 -46.16 -55.80 -18.28
N LEU A 178 -45.52 -54.67 -17.97
CA LEU A 178 -45.10 -54.35 -16.60
C LEU A 178 -46.33 -53.94 -15.77
N ASN A 179 -46.65 -54.70 -14.73
CA ASN A 179 -47.91 -54.57 -13.99
C ASN A 179 -47.81 -54.78 -12.46
N VAL A 180 -46.64 -55.18 -11.94
CA VAL A 180 -46.40 -55.43 -10.50
C VAL A 180 -45.23 -54.59 -10.02
N TYR A 181 -45.31 -53.99 -8.83
CA TYR A 181 -44.18 -53.26 -8.23
C TYR A 181 -43.45 -54.13 -7.21
N CYS A 182 -42.13 -54.28 -7.37
CA CYS A 182 -41.28 -54.95 -6.40
C CYS A 182 -40.68 -53.94 -5.42
N ASN A 183 -41.13 -53.97 -4.16
CA ASN A 183 -40.65 -53.05 -3.11
C ASN A 183 -39.20 -53.34 -2.72
N THR A 184 -38.75 -54.60 -2.81
CA THR A 184 -37.36 -54.98 -2.49
C THR A 184 -36.38 -54.43 -3.51
N CYS A 185 -36.71 -54.52 -4.80
CA CYS A 185 -35.84 -54.09 -5.90
C CYS A 185 -36.13 -52.66 -6.38
N GLN A 186 -37.19 -52.04 -5.88
CA GLN A 186 -37.65 -50.69 -6.24
C GLN A 186 -37.86 -50.49 -7.76
N GLN A 187 -38.49 -51.47 -8.42
CA GLN A 187 -38.74 -51.46 -9.85
C GLN A 187 -40.08 -52.10 -10.22
N VAL A 188 -40.63 -51.70 -11.36
CA VAL A 188 -41.83 -52.33 -11.95
C VAL A 188 -41.40 -53.58 -12.73
N ILE A 189 -42.11 -54.67 -12.54
CA ILE A 189 -41.87 -55.98 -13.15
C ILE A 189 -43.15 -56.53 -13.78
N CYS A 190 -43.03 -57.53 -14.65
CA CYS A 190 -44.20 -58.29 -15.16
C CYS A 190 -44.54 -59.47 -14.23
N THR A 191 -45.72 -60.07 -14.44
CA THR A 191 -46.18 -61.27 -13.71
C THR A 191 -45.22 -62.45 -13.84
N THR A 192 -44.51 -62.61 -14.96
CA THR A 192 -43.55 -63.71 -15.10
C THR A 192 -42.31 -63.48 -14.22
N CYS A 193 -41.81 -62.24 -14.18
CA CYS A 193 -40.69 -61.88 -13.30
C CYS A 193 -41.04 -62.01 -11.82
N SER A 194 -42.30 -61.75 -11.43
CA SER A 194 -42.71 -61.86 -10.02
C SER A 194 -42.58 -63.29 -9.50
N VAL A 195 -42.80 -64.29 -10.36
CA VAL A 195 -42.72 -65.71 -10.02
C VAL A 195 -41.31 -66.27 -10.17
N LEU A 196 -40.56 -65.87 -11.21
CA LEU A 196 -39.24 -66.46 -11.48
C LEU A 196 -38.13 -65.81 -10.65
N ASP A 197 -38.01 -64.49 -10.74
CA ASP A 197 -36.85 -63.75 -10.21
C ASP A 197 -37.15 -63.08 -8.85
N HIS A 198 -38.42 -62.81 -8.56
CA HIS A 198 -38.85 -62.02 -7.41
C HIS A 198 -39.79 -62.77 -6.44
N ALA A 199 -39.81 -64.11 -6.49
CA ALA A 199 -40.73 -64.92 -5.68
C ALA A 199 -40.63 -64.68 -4.16
N LYS A 200 -39.43 -64.33 -3.67
CA LYS A 200 -39.15 -64.07 -2.25
C LYS A 200 -39.19 -62.57 -1.88
N HIS A 201 -39.54 -61.70 -2.83
CA HIS A 201 -39.54 -60.25 -2.63
C HIS A 201 -40.91 -59.73 -2.22
N THR A 202 -40.94 -58.54 -1.62
CA THR A 202 -42.21 -57.88 -1.25
C THR A 202 -42.82 -57.21 -2.47
N LEU A 203 -43.95 -57.73 -2.94
CA LEU A 203 -44.64 -57.26 -4.13
C LEU A 203 -45.95 -56.55 -3.76
N THR A 204 -46.27 -55.48 -4.47
CA THR A 204 -47.52 -54.74 -4.34
C THR A 204 -48.11 -54.48 -5.73
N GLY A 205 -49.43 -54.32 -5.80
CA GLY A 205 -50.08 -53.87 -7.03
C GLY A 205 -49.63 -52.45 -7.42
N LEU A 206 -49.63 -52.15 -8.71
CA LEU A 206 -49.29 -50.82 -9.21
C LEU A 206 -50.13 -49.69 -8.56
N PRO A 207 -51.47 -49.79 -8.41
CA PRO A 207 -52.26 -48.71 -7.84
C PRO A 207 -51.84 -48.34 -6.42
N GLU A 208 -51.61 -49.35 -5.57
CA GLU A 208 -51.17 -49.15 -4.18
C GLU A 208 -49.76 -48.56 -4.11
N ALA A 209 -48.84 -49.05 -4.97
CA ALA A 209 -47.47 -48.55 -5.03
C ALA A 209 -47.43 -47.08 -5.50
N VAL A 210 -48.26 -46.71 -6.48
CA VAL A 210 -48.40 -45.33 -6.98
C VAL A 210 -48.96 -44.42 -5.88
N GLU A 211 -50.06 -44.79 -5.23
CA GLU A 211 -50.66 -43.98 -4.17
C GLU A 211 -49.66 -43.71 -3.02
N LYS A 212 -48.91 -44.74 -2.62
CA LYS A 212 -47.86 -44.63 -1.60
C LYS A 212 -46.70 -43.75 -2.07
N CYS A 213 -46.32 -43.82 -3.34
CA CYS A 213 -45.27 -42.98 -3.93
C CYS A 213 -45.71 -41.52 -3.99
N GLU A 214 -46.91 -41.24 -4.51
CA GLU A 214 -47.49 -39.89 -4.62
C GLU A 214 -47.58 -39.20 -3.25
N LYS A 215 -48.06 -39.90 -2.22
CA LYS A 215 -48.08 -39.38 -0.85
C LYS A 215 -46.69 -38.99 -0.36
N LYS A 216 -45.68 -39.84 -0.58
CA LYS A 216 -44.29 -39.57 -0.17
C LYS A 216 -43.68 -38.39 -0.92
N VAL A 217 -43.86 -38.34 -2.25
CA VAL A 217 -43.35 -37.27 -3.10
C VAL A 217 -44.02 -35.94 -2.72
N THR A 218 -45.35 -35.92 -2.56
CA THR A 218 -46.10 -34.71 -2.18
C THR A 218 -45.64 -34.14 -0.84
N GLU A 219 -45.41 -34.99 0.17
CA GLU A 219 -44.89 -34.52 1.46
C GLU A 219 -43.46 -33.96 1.35
N MET A 220 -42.59 -34.58 0.55
CA MET A 220 -41.23 -34.07 0.30
C MET A 220 -41.23 -32.75 -0.48
N VAL A 221 -42.13 -32.60 -1.46
CA VAL A 221 -42.35 -31.34 -2.18
C VAL A 221 -42.82 -30.26 -1.21
N ARG A 222 -43.81 -30.54 -0.36
CA ARG A 222 -44.30 -29.60 0.65
C ARG A 222 -43.20 -29.14 1.62
N LYS A 223 -42.35 -30.05 2.09
CA LYS A 223 -41.19 -29.71 2.93
C LYS A 223 -40.19 -28.82 2.19
N SER A 224 -39.96 -29.10 0.91
CA SER A 224 -39.02 -28.33 0.08
C SER A 224 -39.55 -26.94 -0.25
N GLU A 225 -40.84 -26.81 -0.57
CA GLU A 225 -41.57 -25.53 -0.72
C GLU A 225 -41.45 -24.68 0.54
N ARG A 226 -41.71 -25.25 1.72
CA ARG A 226 -41.53 -24.55 2.99
C ARG A 226 -40.10 -24.05 3.16
N ARG A 227 -39.10 -24.92 2.93
CA ARG A 227 -37.68 -24.52 3.02
C ARG A 227 -37.34 -23.40 2.05
N LYS A 228 -37.87 -23.42 0.83
CA LYS A 228 -37.70 -22.34 -0.16
C LYS A 228 -38.23 -21.01 0.39
N THR A 229 -39.40 -21.00 1.02
CA THR A 229 -39.97 -19.78 1.63
C THR A 229 -39.12 -19.26 2.79
N GLU A 230 -38.66 -20.15 3.69
CA GLU A 230 -37.80 -19.80 4.84
C GLU A 230 -36.43 -19.23 4.40
N LEU A 231 -35.86 -19.77 3.33
CA LEU A 231 -34.65 -19.22 2.71
C LEU A 231 -34.92 -17.84 2.09
N GLY A 232 -36.06 -17.67 1.41
CA GLY A 232 -36.46 -16.38 0.84
C GLY A 232 -36.59 -15.28 1.90
N THR A 233 -37.27 -15.56 3.01
CA THR A 233 -37.39 -14.59 4.13
C THR A 233 -36.04 -14.26 4.74
N THR A 234 -35.15 -15.26 4.90
CA THR A 234 -33.80 -15.04 5.43
C THR A 234 -32.96 -14.14 4.50
N ILE A 235 -33.10 -14.31 3.18
CA ILE A 235 -32.44 -13.45 2.19
C ILE A 235 -32.94 -12.01 2.31
N GLU A 236 -34.26 -11.82 2.42
CA GLU A 236 -34.86 -10.49 2.59
C GLU A 236 -34.38 -9.79 3.87
N ASP A 237 -34.34 -10.50 4.99
CA ASP A 237 -33.90 -9.94 6.26
C ASP A 237 -32.40 -9.62 6.25
N THR A 238 -31.58 -10.51 5.66
CA THR A 238 -30.14 -10.25 5.47
C THR A 238 -29.93 -8.99 4.61
N CYS A 239 -30.73 -8.82 3.53
CA CYS A 239 -30.68 -7.64 2.68
C CYS A 239 -31.07 -6.35 3.43
N LYS A 240 -32.09 -6.40 4.30
CA LYS A 240 -32.44 -5.28 5.18
C LYS A 240 -31.29 -4.91 6.11
N SER A 241 -30.70 -5.90 6.79
CA SER A 241 -29.56 -5.69 7.69
C SER A 241 -28.33 -5.12 6.97
N CYS A 242 -28.03 -5.57 5.73
CA CYS A 242 -26.96 -4.99 4.91
C CYS A 242 -27.20 -3.50 4.62
N LYS A 243 -28.43 -3.13 4.21
CA LYS A 243 -28.78 -1.71 3.97
C LYS A 243 -28.64 -0.87 5.24
N GLU A 244 -29.08 -1.38 6.38
CA GLU A 244 -28.92 -0.69 7.66
C GLU A 244 -27.45 -0.45 8.01
N LEU A 245 -26.60 -1.48 7.84
CA LEU A 245 -25.16 -1.39 8.07
C LEU A 245 -24.50 -0.33 7.17
N GLU A 246 -24.84 -0.29 5.89
CA GLU A 246 -24.37 0.73 4.95
C GLU A 246 -24.76 2.15 5.41
N THR A 247 -26.01 2.35 5.85
CA THR A 247 -26.43 3.67 6.34
C THR A 247 -25.71 4.06 7.63
N MET A 248 -25.48 3.12 8.56
CA MET A 248 -24.72 3.36 9.79
C MET A 248 -23.27 3.72 9.50
N PHE A 249 -22.65 3.00 8.55
CA PHE A 249 -21.29 3.26 8.11
C PHE A 249 -21.16 4.68 7.51
N ALA A 250 -22.04 5.04 6.57
CA ALA A 250 -22.04 6.36 5.93
C ALA A 250 -22.26 7.50 6.94
N LYS A 251 -23.19 7.33 7.91
CA LYS A 251 -23.42 8.29 8.99
C LYS A 251 -22.18 8.45 9.88
N THR A 252 -21.53 7.35 10.24
CA THR A 252 -20.34 7.34 11.09
C THR A 252 -19.16 8.02 10.39
N GLN A 253 -18.93 7.71 9.11
CA GLN A 253 -17.92 8.35 8.28
C GLN A 253 -18.12 9.88 8.23
N LYS A 254 -19.37 10.34 7.99
CA LYS A 254 -19.70 11.79 8.03
C LYS A 254 -19.39 12.43 9.38
N LYS A 255 -19.70 11.76 10.51
CA LYS A 255 -19.38 12.27 11.86
C LYS A 255 -17.87 12.39 12.07
N ILE A 256 -17.10 11.39 11.65
CA ILE A 256 -15.63 11.40 11.74
C ILE A 256 -15.07 12.56 10.91
N SER A 257 -15.47 12.69 9.65
CA SER A 257 -15.01 13.77 8.77
C SER A 257 -15.37 15.15 9.30
N LYS A 258 -16.59 15.34 9.84
CA LYS A 258 -16.99 16.61 10.47
C LYS A 258 -16.10 16.97 11.66
N LYS A 259 -15.80 16.00 12.54
CA LYS A 259 -14.95 16.22 13.72
C LYS A 259 -13.49 16.48 13.34
N ALA A 260 -12.99 15.80 12.30
CA ALA A 260 -11.66 16.05 11.74
C ALA A 260 -11.57 17.47 11.17
N GLN A 261 -12.55 17.87 10.34
CA GLN A 261 -12.58 19.20 9.74
C GLN A 261 -12.65 20.31 10.79
N GLN A 262 -13.46 20.14 11.85
CA GLN A 262 -13.52 21.10 12.95
C GLN A 262 -12.16 21.27 13.66
N LYS A 263 -11.42 20.19 13.90
CA LYS A 263 -10.08 20.28 14.50
C LYS A 263 -9.09 20.97 13.54
N ILE A 264 -9.14 20.64 12.26
CA ILE A 264 -8.30 21.27 11.23
C ILE A 264 -8.56 22.79 11.19
N THR A 265 -9.82 23.22 11.15
CA THR A 265 -10.15 24.65 11.11
C THR A 265 -9.67 25.40 12.36
N LYS A 266 -9.78 24.79 13.56
CA LYS A 266 -9.24 25.38 14.79
C LYS A 266 -7.73 25.57 14.71
N LEU A 267 -6.99 24.55 14.27
CA LEU A 267 -5.53 24.64 14.11
C LEU A 267 -5.14 25.67 13.03
N GLN A 268 -5.89 25.77 11.93
CA GLN A 268 -5.66 26.77 10.89
C GLN A 268 -5.85 28.21 11.41
N GLN A 269 -6.86 28.44 12.26
CA GLN A 269 -7.06 29.74 12.92
C GLN A 269 -5.89 30.09 13.84
N GLU A 270 -5.39 29.13 14.61
CA GLU A 270 -4.23 29.32 15.49
C GLU A 270 -2.94 29.61 14.70
N ILE A 271 -2.68 28.88 13.62
CA ILE A 271 -1.58 29.16 12.67
C ILE A 271 -1.69 30.59 12.14
N THR A 272 -2.90 31.05 11.81
CA THR A 272 -3.09 32.40 11.25
C THR A 272 -2.79 33.49 12.29
N LYS A 273 -3.15 33.29 13.56
CA LYS A 273 -2.79 34.20 14.65
C LYS A 273 -1.29 34.27 14.86
N LEU A 274 -0.62 33.12 14.94
CA LEU A 274 0.84 33.05 15.09
C LEU A 274 1.57 33.73 13.92
N LYS A 275 1.09 33.56 12.67
CA LYS A 275 1.64 34.27 11.51
C LYS A 275 1.55 35.80 11.63
N GLN A 276 0.45 36.32 12.17
CA GLN A 276 0.29 37.76 12.41
C GLN A 276 1.26 38.27 13.49
N GLU A 277 1.48 37.50 14.56
CA GLU A 277 2.46 37.84 15.60
C GLU A 277 3.90 37.84 15.06
N VAL A 278 4.28 36.81 14.31
CA VAL A 278 5.58 36.74 13.63
C VAL A 278 5.78 37.94 12.70
N ALA A 279 4.75 38.35 11.95
CA ALA A 279 4.84 39.52 11.09
C ALA A 279 5.07 40.84 11.86
N LYS A 280 4.54 40.98 13.09
CA LYS A 280 4.81 42.14 13.96
C LYS A 280 6.26 42.12 14.45
N ILE A 281 6.73 40.97 14.94
CA ILE A 281 8.13 40.81 15.39
C ILE A 281 9.10 41.10 14.25
N GLN A 282 8.81 40.61 13.04
CA GLN A 282 9.64 40.84 11.87
C GLN A 282 9.76 42.34 11.52
N LYS A 283 8.68 43.13 11.69
CA LYS A 283 8.73 44.60 11.49
C LYS A 283 9.66 45.27 12.52
N GLU A 284 9.60 44.89 13.78
CA GLU A 284 10.50 45.42 14.81
C GLU A 284 11.97 45.06 14.52
N ILE A 285 12.25 43.81 14.11
CA ILE A 285 13.60 43.39 13.68
C ILE A 285 14.11 44.29 12.54
N THR A 286 13.30 44.54 11.51
CA THR A 286 13.72 45.40 10.39
C THR A 286 13.97 46.85 10.81
N LYS A 287 13.25 47.36 11.81
CA LYS A 287 13.48 48.70 12.36
C LYS A 287 14.82 48.77 13.08
N ILE A 288 15.11 47.79 13.94
CA ILE A 288 16.39 47.69 14.67
C ILE A 288 17.56 47.56 13.68
N GLN A 289 17.45 46.70 12.66
CA GLN A 289 18.50 46.55 11.63
C GLN A 289 18.75 47.85 10.84
N LYS A 290 17.71 48.67 10.61
CA LYS A 290 17.88 49.96 9.94
C LYS A 290 18.61 50.96 10.84
N GLU A 291 18.33 50.94 12.13
CA GLU A 291 18.99 51.77 13.14
C GLU A 291 20.47 51.37 13.30
N GLU A 292 20.76 50.07 13.36
CA GLU A 292 22.14 49.52 13.39
C GLU A 292 22.95 50.01 12.18
N LYS A 293 22.41 49.87 10.96
CA LYS A 293 23.07 50.35 9.74
C LYS A 293 23.31 51.86 9.74
N LYS A 294 22.44 52.65 10.39
CA LYS A 294 22.61 54.10 10.51
C LYS A 294 23.77 54.42 11.44
N LEU A 295 23.80 53.82 12.64
CA LEU A 295 24.87 54.00 13.62
C LEU A 295 26.23 53.56 13.06
N LEU A 296 26.29 52.44 12.33
CA LEU A 296 27.53 51.99 11.68
C LEU A 296 28.05 52.99 10.64
N LYS A 297 27.16 53.62 9.86
CA LYS A 297 27.56 54.66 8.90
C LYS A 297 28.07 55.92 9.58
N GLU A 298 27.41 56.34 10.67
CA GLU A 298 27.86 57.48 11.47
C GLU A 298 29.24 57.20 12.10
N THR A 299 29.44 55.98 12.60
CA THR A 299 30.73 55.50 13.13
C THR A 299 31.85 55.57 12.09
N ASP A 300 31.61 55.06 10.87
CA ASP A 300 32.60 55.10 9.78
C ASP A 300 32.94 56.53 9.34
N MET A 301 31.94 57.42 9.32
CA MET A 301 32.13 58.83 8.97
C MET A 301 33.01 59.56 10.00
N ILE A 302 32.72 59.38 11.29
CA ILE A 302 33.53 59.94 12.38
C ILE A 302 34.97 59.42 12.32
N TYR A 303 35.16 58.11 12.09
CA TYR A 303 36.48 57.50 11.95
C TYR A 303 37.28 58.13 10.79
N LYS A 304 36.67 58.25 9.60
CA LYS A 304 37.32 58.84 8.43
C LYS A 304 37.69 60.31 8.60
N ASP A 305 36.82 61.09 9.22
CA ASP A 305 37.09 62.52 9.45
C ASP A 305 38.23 62.72 10.45
N LYS A 306 38.29 61.91 11.51
CA LYS A 306 39.40 61.92 12.47
C LYS A 306 40.72 61.46 11.83
N LEU A 307 40.68 60.41 11.00
CA LEU A 307 41.87 59.94 10.30
C LEU A 307 42.47 61.03 9.39
N LYS A 308 41.65 61.72 8.61
CA LYS A 308 42.09 62.84 7.76
C LYS A 308 42.72 63.98 8.56
N ALA A 309 42.14 64.32 9.71
CA ALA A 309 42.69 65.35 10.58
C ALA A 309 44.07 64.96 11.13
N PHE A 310 44.26 63.68 11.51
CA PHE A 310 45.55 63.16 11.95
C PHE A 310 46.59 63.12 10.82
N GLU A 311 46.20 62.65 9.64
CA GLU A 311 47.07 62.64 8.45
C GLU A 311 47.52 64.06 8.07
N ALA A 312 46.64 65.06 8.17
CA ALA A 312 46.98 66.46 7.89
C ALA A 312 48.02 67.02 8.87
N VAL A 313 47.85 66.79 10.18
CA VAL A 313 48.83 67.21 11.21
C VAL A 313 50.17 66.50 10.99
N GLN A 314 50.14 65.18 10.73
CA GLN A 314 51.34 64.40 10.44
C GLN A 314 52.06 64.92 9.20
N ALA A 315 51.33 65.26 8.12
CA ALA A 315 51.91 65.80 6.90
C ALA A 315 52.57 67.17 7.12
N THR A 316 51.97 68.06 7.92
CA THR A 316 52.56 69.36 8.25
C THR A 316 53.84 69.20 9.07
N ASN A 317 53.81 68.39 10.14
CA ASN A 317 54.99 68.14 10.96
C ASN A 317 56.11 67.49 10.15
N ARG A 318 55.79 66.56 9.23
CA ARG A 318 56.78 65.94 8.35
C ARG A 318 57.46 66.97 7.43
N LYS A 319 56.70 67.93 6.88
CA LYS A 319 57.27 69.03 6.09
C LYS A 319 58.22 69.88 6.92
N GLU A 320 57.83 70.24 8.15
CA GLU A 320 58.68 71.02 9.05
C GLU A 320 59.98 70.28 9.42
N VAL A 321 59.91 68.97 9.66
CA VAL A 321 61.09 68.13 9.89
C VAL A 321 62.03 68.20 8.68
N THR A 322 61.53 67.95 7.47
CA THR A 322 62.38 67.99 6.26
C THR A 322 63.02 69.36 6.00
N GLN A 323 62.29 70.44 6.27
CA GLN A 323 62.83 71.80 6.15
C GLN A 323 63.90 72.10 7.19
N THR A 324 63.70 71.61 8.42
CA THR A 324 64.67 71.77 9.52
C THR A 324 65.93 70.96 9.25
N GLU A 325 65.78 69.72 8.79
CA GLU A 325 66.90 68.86 8.38
C GLU A 325 67.75 69.52 7.29
N HIS A 326 67.11 70.08 6.25
CA HIS A 326 67.81 70.80 5.17
C HIS A 326 68.59 72.01 5.71
N LYS A 327 67.94 72.90 6.46
CA LYS A 327 68.59 74.09 7.04
C LYS A 327 69.75 73.71 7.97
N LEU A 328 69.59 72.65 8.77
CA LEU A 328 70.64 72.20 9.68
C LEU A 328 71.84 71.63 8.93
N GLU A 329 71.61 70.92 7.83
CA GLU A 329 72.68 70.40 6.97
C GLU A 329 73.44 71.52 6.27
N GLU A 330 72.75 72.54 5.76
CA GLU A 330 73.40 73.75 5.21
C GLU A 330 74.27 74.45 6.25
N VAL A 331 73.77 74.61 7.49
CA VAL A 331 74.54 75.21 8.59
C VAL A 331 75.76 74.36 8.94
N LYS A 332 75.62 73.04 9.03
CA LYS A 332 76.75 72.12 9.29
C LYS A 332 77.80 72.19 8.18
N GLN A 333 77.36 72.22 6.92
CA GLN A 333 78.27 72.33 5.78
C GLN A 333 79.06 73.64 5.81
N LEU A 334 78.39 74.76 6.08
CA LEU A 334 79.04 76.07 6.24
C LEU A 334 80.04 76.07 7.42
N MET A 335 79.67 75.48 8.56
CA MET A 335 80.56 75.36 9.73
C MET A 335 81.82 74.52 9.46
N ASN A 336 81.74 73.52 8.57
CA ASN A 336 82.85 72.64 8.24
C ASN A 336 83.77 73.18 7.13
N GLN A 337 83.27 74.06 6.26
CA GLN A 337 83.99 74.53 5.06
C GLN A 337 84.50 75.98 5.18
N ALA A 338 83.91 76.81 6.05
CA ALA A 338 84.28 78.21 6.20
C ALA A 338 85.53 78.42 7.08
N SER A 339 86.28 79.49 6.79
CA SER A 339 87.39 79.94 7.62
C SER A 339 86.91 80.58 8.93
N CYS A 340 87.76 80.66 9.95
CA CYS A 340 87.40 81.23 11.25
C CYS A 340 86.95 82.71 11.18
N TYR A 341 87.36 83.45 10.14
CA TYR A 341 86.93 84.83 9.90
C TYR A 341 85.50 84.91 9.33
N GLU A 342 85.18 84.07 8.34
CA GLU A 342 83.84 84.02 7.71
C GLU A 342 82.75 83.56 8.68
N ILE A 343 83.07 82.62 9.58
CA ILE A 343 82.14 82.18 10.63
C ILE A 343 81.79 83.35 11.57
N LEU A 344 82.78 84.19 11.92
CA LEU A 344 82.57 85.35 12.80
C LEU A 344 81.76 86.46 12.11
N GLU A 345 81.97 86.70 10.81
CA GLU A 345 81.18 87.65 10.03
C GLU A 345 79.70 87.20 9.90
N LEU A 346 79.47 85.90 9.72
CA LEU A 346 78.14 85.31 9.60
C LEU A 346 77.49 84.94 10.95
N GLN A 347 78.18 85.16 12.08
CA GLN A 347 77.77 84.70 13.41
C GLN A 347 76.33 85.10 13.76
N GLN A 348 75.96 86.36 13.53
CA GLN A 348 74.60 86.82 13.82
C GLN A 348 73.54 86.15 12.93
N LYS A 349 73.87 85.86 11.66
CA LYS A 349 72.95 85.19 10.73
C LYS A 349 72.79 83.70 11.06
N LEU A 350 73.86 83.02 11.45
CA LEU A 350 73.83 81.62 11.88
C LEU A 350 73.04 81.47 13.19
N LEU A 351 73.31 82.33 14.18
CA LEU A 351 72.57 82.34 15.44
C LEU A 351 71.08 82.68 15.22
N HIS A 352 70.77 83.62 14.33
CA HIS A 352 69.37 83.94 14.01
C HIS A 352 68.63 82.74 13.40
N ASN A 353 69.21 82.08 12.39
CA ASN A 353 68.59 80.91 11.75
C ASN A 353 68.43 79.73 12.73
N LEU A 354 69.44 79.47 13.57
CA LEU A 354 69.35 78.42 14.60
C LEU A 354 68.32 78.78 15.67
N SER A 355 68.21 80.06 16.06
CA SER A 355 67.19 80.51 17.00
C SER A 355 65.77 80.35 16.44
N GLU A 356 65.57 80.62 15.14
CA GLU A 356 64.31 80.42 14.44
C GLU A 356 63.91 78.94 14.38
N LEU A 357 64.88 78.03 14.23
CA LEU A 357 64.66 76.59 14.28
C LEU A 357 64.30 76.11 15.69
N THR A 358 64.98 76.62 16.73
CA THR A 358 64.68 76.26 18.13
C THR A 358 63.38 76.87 18.66
N GLY A 359 62.83 77.89 17.98
CA GLY A 359 61.60 78.58 18.39
C GLY A 359 60.30 77.96 17.87
N LYS A 360 60.35 77.05 16.87
CA LYS A 360 59.15 76.42 16.30
C LYS A 360 58.71 75.24 17.16
N GLN A 361 57.47 75.29 17.66
CA GLN A 361 56.87 74.16 18.37
C GLN A 361 56.18 73.22 17.37
N PRO A 362 56.29 71.89 17.57
CA PRO A 362 55.60 70.93 16.71
C PRO A 362 54.09 71.15 16.79
N GLN A 363 53.41 71.03 15.66
CA GLN A 363 51.97 71.14 15.61
C GLN A 363 51.37 69.96 16.39
N GLN A 364 50.69 70.26 17.49
CA GLN A 364 50.06 69.23 18.30
C GLN A 364 48.78 68.75 17.62
N VAL A 365 48.53 67.45 17.74
CA VAL A 365 47.25 66.88 17.38
C VAL A 365 46.19 67.52 18.29
N PRO A 366 45.06 68.03 17.78
CA PRO A 366 44.04 68.67 18.60
C PRO A 366 43.68 67.83 19.84
N ASP A 367 43.65 68.49 21.00
CA ASP A 367 43.66 67.86 22.33
C ASP A 367 42.65 66.72 22.51
N LYS A 368 43.19 65.61 23.03
CA LYS A 368 42.52 64.38 23.51
C LYS A 368 41.90 63.48 22.43
N LEU A 369 42.37 62.23 22.42
CA LEU A 369 41.63 61.09 21.87
C LEU A 369 40.25 61.05 22.54
N THR A 370 39.27 61.67 21.91
CA THR A 370 37.87 61.48 22.23
C THR A 370 37.54 60.07 21.75
N PHE A 371 37.66 59.10 22.66
CA PHE A 371 37.37 57.71 22.34
C PHE A 371 35.88 57.62 22.04
N MET A 372 35.57 57.24 20.80
CA MET A 372 34.22 56.94 20.38
C MET A 372 33.74 55.72 21.16
N ASP A 373 32.66 55.90 21.90
CA ASP A 373 32.03 54.86 22.71
C ASP A 373 30.53 54.81 22.38
N PHE A 374 29.88 53.71 22.74
CA PHE A 374 28.47 53.49 22.47
C PHE A 374 27.70 53.40 23.78
N GLU A 375 26.70 54.27 23.95
CA GLU A 375 25.81 54.25 25.11
C GLU A 375 24.50 53.56 24.73
N GLU A 376 24.23 52.41 25.34
CA GLU A 376 23.01 51.62 25.10
C GLU A 376 21.76 52.40 25.52
N GLY A 377 20.72 52.35 24.67
CA GLY A 377 19.43 52.98 24.93
C GLY A 377 18.41 51.98 25.51
N GLU A 378 17.54 52.43 26.41
CA GLU A 378 16.46 51.58 26.94
C GLU A 378 15.36 51.26 25.92
N ARG A 379 15.14 52.14 24.92
CA ARG A 379 14.04 52.04 23.94
C ARG A 379 14.49 52.15 22.47
N SER A 380 15.78 52.35 22.26
CA SER A 380 16.47 52.47 20.97
C SER A 380 17.81 51.75 21.11
N LEU A 381 18.54 51.47 20.02
CA LEU A 381 19.83 50.79 20.15
C LEU A 381 20.78 51.58 21.06
N GLY A 382 20.82 52.89 20.90
CA GLY A 382 21.68 53.76 21.70
C GLY A 382 22.15 54.97 20.92
N ARG A 383 23.20 55.63 21.40
CA ARG A 383 23.85 56.73 20.70
C ARG A 383 25.37 56.64 20.80
N LEU A 384 26.04 57.16 19.78
CA LEU A 384 27.49 57.34 19.80
C LEU A 384 27.83 58.53 20.70
N ILE A 385 28.79 58.34 21.60
CA ILE A 385 29.31 59.37 22.47
C ILE A 385 30.83 59.46 22.33
N LEU A 386 31.37 60.64 22.56
CA LEU A 386 32.80 60.89 22.57
C LEU A 386 33.23 61.06 24.04
N LYS A 387 33.93 60.08 24.59
CA LYS A 387 34.43 60.13 25.98
C LYS A 387 35.86 60.66 26.03
N GLU A 388 36.16 61.44 27.07
CA GLU A 388 37.54 61.64 27.53
C GLU A 388 37.94 60.45 28.43
N GLU A 389 39.22 60.05 28.41
CA GLU A 389 39.72 58.89 29.16
C GLU A 389 39.21 58.84 30.61
N PRO A 390 38.66 57.69 31.07
CA PRO A 390 38.45 57.48 32.49
C PRO A 390 39.79 57.09 33.15
N LYS A 391 40.18 57.83 34.19
CA LYS A 391 41.20 57.37 35.15
C LYS A 391 40.78 55.98 35.67
N ALA A 392 41.69 55.02 35.55
CA ALA A 392 41.47 53.62 35.88
C ALA A 392 40.82 53.43 37.27
N ALA A 393 39.61 52.86 37.28
CA ALA A 393 38.97 52.33 38.47
C ALA A 393 38.71 50.83 38.26
N ALA A 394 39.19 50.05 39.23
CA ALA A 394 39.13 48.59 39.31
C ALA A 394 37.72 48.04 39.09
N LYS A 395 37.60 46.97 38.30
CA LYS A 395 36.41 46.11 38.31
C LYS A 395 36.78 44.63 38.31
N GLN A 396 35.95 43.94 39.08
CA GLN A 396 36.00 42.57 39.52
C GLN A 396 35.79 41.57 38.38
N SER A 397 36.33 40.39 38.62
CA SER A 397 36.18 39.13 37.88
C SER A 397 34.74 38.77 37.45
N PRO A 398 34.57 38.13 36.28
CA PRO A 398 33.46 37.23 36.01
C PRO A 398 33.86 35.75 36.22
N ARG A 399 32.91 34.97 36.75
CA ARG A 399 32.91 33.52 36.92
C ARG A 399 33.14 32.75 35.59
N PRO A 400 33.69 31.52 35.64
CA PRO A 400 34.04 30.77 34.44
C PRO A 400 32.80 30.20 33.74
N ALA A 401 32.71 30.43 32.43
CA ALA A 401 31.85 29.66 31.55
C ALA A 401 32.42 28.23 31.41
N ARG A 402 31.57 27.22 31.62
CA ARG A 402 31.92 25.81 31.39
C ARG A 402 32.31 25.63 29.92
N SER A 403 33.55 25.22 29.68
CA SER A 403 34.04 24.82 28.37
C SER A 403 33.34 23.53 27.94
N CYS A 404 32.40 23.61 27.00
CA CYS A 404 31.97 22.44 26.25
C CYS A 404 33.11 22.05 25.30
N VAL A 405 33.65 20.84 25.48
CA VAL A 405 34.62 20.24 24.56
C VAL A 405 33.94 20.11 23.20
N LYS A 406 34.36 20.90 22.21
CA LYS A 406 33.90 20.75 20.83
C LYS A 406 34.66 19.58 20.22
N GLU A 407 34.05 18.40 20.14
CA GLU A 407 34.53 17.37 19.21
C GLU A 407 34.44 17.94 17.79
N LYS A 408 35.54 17.96 17.06
CA LYS A 408 35.57 18.44 15.68
C LYS A 408 35.41 17.24 14.76
N TRP A 409 34.29 17.17 14.04
CA TRP A 409 34.09 16.22 12.95
C TRP A 409 34.30 16.95 11.62
N LYS A 410 35.02 16.35 10.68
CA LYS A 410 35.22 16.91 9.33
C LYS A 410 34.69 15.95 8.26
N LEU A 411 34.05 16.52 7.25
CA LEU A 411 33.62 15.78 6.07
C LEU A 411 34.85 15.29 5.31
N LYS A 412 34.97 13.97 5.14
CA LYS A 412 36.03 13.31 4.38
C LYS A 412 35.65 13.20 2.91
N THR A 413 34.44 12.73 2.63
CA THR A 413 33.98 12.40 1.27
C THR A 413 32.46 12.50 1.22
N GLU A 414 31.93 12.91 0.06
CA GLU A 414 30.50 13.02 -0.19
C GLU A 414 30.17 12.38 -1.55
N PHE A 415 29.23 11.45 -1.55
CA PHE A 415 28.72 10.76 -2.73
C PHE A 415 27.35 11.34 -3.10
N LYS A 416 27.30 12.18 -4.13
CA LYS A 416 26.06 12.85 -4.58
C LYS A 416 25.29 12.01 -5.59
N LYS A 417 23.98 12.30 -5.73
CA LYS A 417 23.13 11.79 -6.82
C LYS A 417 22.95 10.26 -6.82
N ILE A 418 22.75 9.64 -5.67
CA ILE A 418 22.53 8.18 -5.58
C ILE A 418 21.15 7.83 -6.18
N GLY A 419 21.07 7.53 -7.48
CA GLY A 419 19.87 7.04 -8.17
C GLY A 419 19.00 8.09 -8.89
N LEU A 420 19.57 9.13 -9.52
CA LEU A 420 18.80 10.06 -10.36
C LEU A 420 18.28 9.39 -11.63
N ILE A 421 16.95 9.21 -11.73
CA ILE A 421 16.25 9.14 -13.03
C ILE A 421 15.18 10.24 -13.14
N ILE A 422 14.72 10.90 -12.06
CA ILE A 422 13.68 11.94 -12.16
C ILE A 422 13.90 13.07 -11.15
N ASP A 423 13.91 14.31 -11.64
CA ASP A 423 13.94 15.58 -10.89
C ASP A 423 12.62 15.81 -10.13
N SER A 424 12.45 15.18 -8.97
CA SER A 424 11.21 15.32 -8.18
C SER A 424 11.47 15.68 -6.72
N ILE A 425 10.83 16.78 -6.29
CA ILE A 425 10.97 17.54 -5.02
C ILE A 425 10.36 16.81 -3.80
N PHE A 426 10.40 15.47 -3.73
CA PHE A 426 9.75 14.70 -2.66
C PHE A 426 10.73 13.84 -1.85
N SER A 427 10.66 13.95 -0.51
CA SER A 427 11.64 13.34 0.41
C SER A 427 11.74 11.83 0.24
N CYS A 428 12.89 11.35 -0.22
CA CYS A 428 13.22 9.92 -0.28
C CYS A 428 13.78 9.48 1.07
N LYS A 429 13.34 8.35 1.63
CA LYS A 429 14.02 7.78 2.80
C LYS A 429 15.28 7.06 2.30
N LEU A 430 16.45 7.59 2.66
CA LEU A 430 17.74 6.97 2.40
C LEU A 430 18.26 6.35 3.70
N LEU A 431 18.48 5.03 3.69
CA LEU A 431 19.05 4.27 4.80
C LEU A 431 20.45 3.79 4.41
N VAL A 432 21.38 3.76 5.37
CA VAL A 432 22.76 3.33 5.15
C VAL A 432 23.17 2.25 6.15
N SER A 433 23.99 1.32 5.70
CA SER A 433 24.68 0.33 6.52
C SER A 433 26.07 0.08 5.94
N ALA A 434 27.06 -0.21 6.78
CA ALA A 434 28.44 -0.41 6.36
C ALA A 434 28.87 -1.86 6.59
N LEU A 435 29.59 -2.42 5.62
CA LEU A 435 30.27 -3.71 5.71
C LEU A 435 31.65 -3.53 6.37
N SER A 436 32.23 -4.62 6.86
CA SER A 436 33.54 -4.61 7.53
C SER A 436 34.69 -4.18 6.61
N ASN A 437 34.52 -4.33 5.29
CA ASN A 437 35.44 -3.86 4.24
C ASN A 437 35.29 -2.35 3.92
N ASN A 438 34.54 -1.59 4.72
CA ASN A 438 34.20 -0.17 4.49
C ASN A 438 33.37 0.09 3.22
N GLU A 439 32.73 -0.93 2.67
CA GLU A 439 31.72 -0.77 1.62
C GLU A 439 30.40 -0.33 2.25
N ILE A 440 29.79 0.72 1.69
CA ILE A 440 28.56 1.31 2.21
C ILE A 440 27.39 0.87 1.33
N LEU A 441 26.41 0.23 1.94
CA LEU A 441 25.14 -0.11 1.34
C LEU A 441 24.14 1.01 1.62
N ALA A 442 23.60 1.61 0.56
CA ALA A 442 22.60 2.66 0.62
C ALA A 442 21.28 2.16 0.02
N LEU A 443 20.23 2.09 0.84
CA LEU A 443 18.88 1.74 0.43
C LEU A 443 18.07 3.02 0.20
N ARG A 444 17.65 3.24 -1.04
CA ARG A 444 16.74 4.34 -1.41
C ARG A 444 15.33 3.80 -1.59
N ARG A 445 14.34 4.46 -1.00
CA ARG A 445 12.91 4.12 -1.17
C ARG A 445 12.10 5.30 -1.71
N PHE A 446 11.34 5.07 -2.79
CA PHE A 446 10.51 6.05 -3.50
C PHE A 446 9.13 5.45 -3.80
N PHE A 447 8.05 6.03 -3.24
CA PHE A 447 6.65 5.62 -3.47
C PHE A 447 6.39 4.09 -3.48
N GLY A 448 7.04 3.35 -2.58
CA GLY A 448 6.85 1.89 -2.45
C GLY A 448 7.80 1.04 -3.30
N ILE A 449 8.65 1.65 -4.13
CA ILE A 449 9.75 0.99 -4.85
C ILE A 449 11.05 1.29 -4.11
N SER A 450 11.91 0.28 -3.97
CA SER A 450 13.20 0.38 -3.32
C SER A 450 14.34 -0.03 -4.24
N ALA A 451 15.47 0.63 -4.09
CA ALA A 451 16.69 0.34 -4.84
C ALA A 451 17.88 0.37 -3.89
N LEU A 452 18.71 -0.66 -3.97
CA LEU A 452 19.93 -0.79 -3.20
C LEU A 452 21.11 -0.32 -4.05
N PHE A 453 22.03 0.41 -3.42
CA PHE A 453 23.25 0.89 -4.04
C PHE A 453 24.44 0.51 -3.17
N THR A 454 25.56 0.17 -3.81
CA THR A 454 26.85 0.04 -3.13
C THR A 454 27.73 1.24 -3.46
N VAL A 455 28.47 1.68 -2.45
CA VAL A 455 29.45 2.76 -2.53
C VAL A 455 30.73 2.30 -1.85
N SER A 456 31.80 2.16 -2.62
CA SER A 456 33.13 1.82 -2.09
C SER A 456 33.91 3.09 -1.79
N MET A 457 34.63 3.11 -0.66
CA MET A 457 35.53 4.22 -0.34
C MET A 457 36.73 4.24 -1.30
N PRO A 458 37.19 5.42 -1.75
CA PRO A 458 38.38 5.50 -2.58
C PRO A 458 39.60 5.07 -1.76
N ASN A 459 40.17 3.91 -2.09
CA ASN A 459 41.48 3.50 -1.59
C ASN A 459 42.49 4.49 -2.15
N GLY A 460 43.21 5.20 -1.27
CA GLY A 460 44.07 6.31 -1.64
C GLY A 460 45.07 5.96 -2.74
N GLN A 461 44.73 6.29 -3.99
CA GLN A 461 45.58 6.57 -5.15
C GLN A 461 44.65 6.88 -6.34
N HIS A 462 44.83 8.06 -6.94
CA HIS A 462 44.22 8.55 -8.19
C HIS A 462 43.15 7.66 -8.87
N THR A 463 41.92 7.67 -8.35
CA THR A 463 40.74 7.21 -9.09
C THR A 463 39.65 8.28 -9.01
N PRO A 464 38.93 8.57 -10.11
CA PRO A 464 37.80 9.51 -10.08
C PRO A 464 36.76 9.03 -9.06
N SER A 465 36.04 9.97 -8.43
CA SER A 465 35.06 9.70 -7.37
C SER A 465 34.22 8.45 -7.65
N PRO A 466 34.16 7.48 -6.71
CA PRO A 466 33.39 6.25 -6.92
C PRO A 466 31.95 6.58 -7.27
N ILE A 467 31.50 6.12 -8.44
CA ILE A 467 30.11 6.28 -8.86
C ILE A 467 29.28 5.24 -8.10
N PRO A 468 28.21 5.63 -7.37
CA PRO A 468 27.31 4.69 -6.72
C PRO A 468 26.76 3.66 -7.72
N GLN A 469 26.94 2.37 -7.45
CA GLN A 469 26.49 1.31 -8.34
C GLN A 469 25.19 0.70 -7.81
N ARG A 470 24.19 0.52 -8.69
CA ARG A 470 22.95 -0.18 -8.33
C ARG A 470 23.25 -1.65 -8.08
N LEU A 471 22.93 -2.13 -6.89
CA LEU A 471 23.12 -3.52 -6.49
C LEU A 471 21.81 -4.28 -6.67
N GLN A 472 21.80 -5.29 -7.54
CA GLN A 472 20.68 -6.22 -7.67
C GLN A 472 20.99 -7.51 -6.91
N ILE A 473 20.17 -7.82 -5.92
CA ILE A 473 20.28 -9.04 -5.13
C ILE A 473 19.12 -9.95 -5.49
N SER A 474 19.43 -11.14 -6.02
CA SER A 474 18.42 -12.13 -6.35
C SER A 474 17.62 -12.53 -5.10
N GLY A 475 16.30 -12.42 -5.19
CA GLY A 475 15.39 -12.78 -4.09
C GLY A 475 14.92 -11.60 -3.24
N LEU A 476 15.41 -10.36 -3.43
CA LEU A 476 14.75 -9.16 -2.91
C LEU A 476 13.65 -8.68 -3.87
N THR A 477 12.50 -8.28 -3.33
CA THR A 477 11.46 -7.57 -4.10
C THR A 477 11.70 -6.07 -4.09
N ASP A 478 10.83 -5.31 -4.77
CA ASP A 478 10.90 -3.86 -4.78
C ASP A 478 10.39 -3.21 -3.46
N ASP A 479 9.87 -3.95 -2.47
CA ASP A 479 9.42 -3.40 -1.15
C ASP A 479 10.42 -3.64 0.01
N VAL A 480 11.72 -3.43 -0.22
CA VAL A 480 12.72 -3.42 0.86
C VAL A 480 12.56 -2.15 1.71
N ARG A 481 12.39 -2.34 3.02
CA ARG A 481 12.02 -1.27 3.97
C ARG A 481 13.17 -0.77 4.81
N CYS A 482 14.04 -1.68 5.24
CA CYS A 482 15.26 -1.40 5.99
C CYS A 482 16.27 -2.51 5.78
N ILE A 483 17.54 -2.14 5.98
CA ILE A 483 18.69 -3.03 5.92
C ILE A 483 19.51 -2.88 7.19
N ALA A 484 20.20 -3.94 7.56
CA ALA A 484 21.22 -3.95 8.60
C ALA A 484 22.32 -4.94 8.19
N VAL A 485 23.55 -4.66 8.59
CA VAL A 485 24.69 -5.54 8.35
C VAL A 485 25.18 -6.07 9.69
N SER A 486 25.38 -7.37 9.79
CA SER A 486 25.95 -8.00 10.98
C SER A 486 27.48 -7.93 10.95
N ARG A 487 28.15 -8.19 12.09
CA ARG A 487 29.62 -8.21 12.17
C ARG A 487 30.28 -9.18 11.20
N ASP A 488 29.58 -10.26 10.84
CA ASP A 488 30.07 -11.30 9.92
C ASP A 488 29.84 -10.93 8.44
N ASP A 489 29.60 -9.65 8.11
CA ASP A 489 29.20 -9.17 6.77
C ASP A 489 27.92 -9.82 6.21
N LYS A 490 27.02 -10.30 7.08
CA LYS A 490 25.71 -10.77 6.63
C LYS A 490 24.78 -9.58 6.44
N LEU A 491 24.17 -9.48 5.27
CA LEU A 491 23.17 -8.46 4.98
C LEU A 491 21.79 -8.99 5.40
N LEU A 492 21.13 -8.26 6.28
CA LEU A 492 19.74 -8.50 6.65
C LEU A 492 18.88 -7.41 6.02
N ALA A 493 17.78 -7.83 5.39
CA ALA A 493 16.83 -6.92 4.74
C ALA A 493 15.40 -7.28 5.16
N VAL A 494 14.63 -6.26 5.55
CA VAL A 494 13.17 -6.39 5.67
C VAL A 494 12.57 -6.15 4.30
N ASP A 495 12.05 -7.20 3.69
CA ASP A 495 11.40 -7.20 2.39
C ASP A 495 9.91 -7.51 2.57
N GLY A 496 9.07 -6.47 2.47
CA GLY A 496 7.66 -6.53 2.85
C GLY A 496 7.46 -6.85 4.34
N GLN A 497 7.06 -8.09 4.64
CA GLN A 497 6.88 -8.59 6.02
C GLN A 497 7.94 -9.62 6.43
N VAL A 498 8.87 -9.97 5.53
CA VAL A 498 9.84 -11.05 5.71
C VAL A 498 11.21 -10.44 5.97
N VAL A 499 11.94 -11.00 6.93
CA VAL A 499 13.37 -10.72 7.10
C VAL A 499 14.14 -11.75 6.30
N LYS A 500 14.97 -11.29 5.37
CA LYS A 500 15.85 -12.12 4.54
C LYS A 500 17.29 -11.87 4.94
N VAL A 501 18.06 -12.94 5.12
CA VAL A 501 19.47 -12.89 5.52
C VAL A 501 20.32 -13.41 4.37
N PHE A 502 21.28 -12.60 3.94
CA PHE A 502 22.19 -12.89 2.83
C PHE A 502 23.62 -13.01 3.33
N ASN A 503 24.42 -13.85 2.68
CA ASN A 503 25.87 -13.87 2.89
C ASN A 503 26.55 -12.69 2.17
N LYS A 504 27.87 -12.59 2.33
CA LYS A 504 28.73 -11.58 1.69
C LYS A 504 28.70 -11.63 0.16
N GLN A 505 28.35 -12.77 -0.43
CA GLN A 505 28.17 -12.96 -1.87
C GLN A 505 26.73 -12.67 -2.33
N HIS A 506 25.90 -12.06 -1.47
CA HIS A 506 24.48 -11.75 -1.71
C HIS A 506 23.60 -12.98 -2.02
N GLN A 507 24.01 -14.17 -1.58
CA GLN A 507 23.20 -15.38 -1.67
C GLN A 507 22.30 -15.48 -0.42
N LEU A 508 21.02 -15.78 -0.64
CA LEU A 508 20.06 -15.96 0.44
C LEU A 508 20.43 -17.17 1.30
N LEU A 509 20.70 -16.95 2.58
CA LEU A 509 20.98 -18.01 3.56
C LEU A 509 19.69 -18.58 4.13
N HIS A 510 18.82 -17.71 4.65
CA HIS A 510 17.51 -18.07 5.17
C HIS A 510 16.60 -16.85 5.25
N GLN A 511 15.32 -17.10 5.49
CA GLN A 511 14.31 -16.05 5.65
C GLN A 511 13.28 -16.46 6.71
N PHE A 512 12.73 -15.49 7.42
CA PHE A 512 11.71 -15.73 8.44
C PHE A 512 10.72 -14.57 8.52
N THR A 513 9.53 -14.85 9.04
CA THR A 513 8.50 -13.83 9.26
C THR A 513 8.45 -13.50 10.76
N PRO A 514 8.97 -12.33 11.17
CA PRO A 514 9.11 -12.01 12.59
C PRO A 514 7.76 -11.76 13.30
N GLY A 515 6.67 -11.51 12.56
CA GLY A 515 5.34 -11.22 13.08
C GLY A 515 4.24 -12.18 12.62
N ARG A 516 3.12 -12.26 13.37
CA ARG A 516 1.86 -12.91 12.96
C ARG A 516 0.71 -11.89 12.94
N GLY A 517 -0.17 -11.94 11.93
CA GLY A 517 -1.35 -11.09 11.75
C GLY A 517 -1.24 -10.04 10.62
N SER A 518 -2.36 -9.43 10.23
CA SER A 518 -2.42 -8.39 9.16
C SER A 518 -1.71 -7.07 9.53
N ASP A 519 -1.61 -6.76 10.82
CA ASP A 519 -1.03 -5.50 11.33
C ASP A 519 0.50 -5.59 11.59
N SER A 520 1.19 -6.50 10.88
CA SER A 520 2.56 -6.94 11.19
C SER A 520 3.67 -6.30 10.35
N GLN A 521 3.49 -5.10 9.80
CA GLN A 521 4.54 -4.53 8.94
C GLN A 521 5.73 -4.03 9.77
N PRO A 522 6.95 -4.60 9.59
CA PRO A 522 8.13 -4.11 10.28
C PRO A 522 8.55 -2.73 9.77
N THR A 523 9.07 -1.89 10.66
CA THR A 523 9.48 -0.50 10.34
C THR A 523 10.97 -0.23 10.49
N CYS A 524 11.67 -1.00 11.32
CA CYS A 524 13.11 -0.89 11.53
C CYS A 524 13.71 -2.25 11.92
N LEU A 525 15.01 -2.38 11.70
CA LEU A 525 15.80 -3.58 11.89
C LEU A 525 17.15 -3.18 12.48
N ALA A 526 17.63 -3.93 13.46
CA ALA A 526 18.98 -3.81 14.01
C ALA A 526 19.54 -5.19 14.31
N VAL A 527 20.86 -5.30 14.32
CA VAL A 527 21.59 -6.52 14.66
C VAL A 527 22.66 -6.16 15.68
N ASP A 528 22.84 -6.98 16.70
CA ASP A 528 23.91 -6.80 17.68
C ASP A 528 25.17 -7.60 17.33
N ASP A 529 26.18 -7.46 18.19
CA ASP A 529 27.47 -8.13 18.07
C ASP A 529 27.39 -9.65 18.23
N SER A 530 26.31 -10.17 18.81
CA SER A 530 26.01 -11.59 18.96
C SER A 530 25.13 -12.13 17.81
N ASN A 531 24.93 -11.34 16.75
CA ASN A 531 24.04 -11.62 15.62
C ASN A 531 22.55 -11.78 16.01
N LEU A 532 22.14 -11.32 17.20
CA LEU A 532 20.73 -11.24 17.55
C LEU A 532 20.06 -10.16 16.72
N ILE A 533 18.83 -10.44 16.29
CA ILE A 533 18.10 -9.60 15.35
C ILE A 533 16.94 -8.95 16.08
N ALA A 534 16.91 -7.62 16.13
CA ALA A 534 15.78 -6.87 16.65
C ALA A 534 14.96 -6.25 15.51
N VAL A 535 13.66 -6.50 15.53
CA VAL A 535 12.71 -6.02 14.52
C VAL A 535 11.65 -5.15 15.21
N GLY A 536 11.57 -3.89 14.80
CA GLY A 536 10.61 -2.93 15.38
C GLY A 536 9.31 -2.82 14.58
N TYR A 537 8.19 -2.66 15.30
CA TYR A 537 6.86 -2.48 14.72
C TYR A 537 6.19 -1.22 15.28
N LYS A 538 6.09 -0.19 14.44
CA LYS A 538 5.44 1.07 14.81
C LYS A 538 3.98 0.91 15.23
N GLU A 539 3.18 0.18 14.45
CA GLU A 539 1.73 0.03 14.70
C GLU A 539 1.46 -0.85 15.92
N LYS A 540 2.22 -1.95 16.08
CA LYS A 540 2.11 -2.84 17.25
C LYS A 540 2.77 -2.28 18.50
N LYS A 541 3.62 -1.25 18.37
CA LYS A 541 4.36 -0.64 19.48
C LYS A 541 5.21 -1.67 20.22
N GLU A 542 5.86 -2.56 19.49
CA GLU A 542 6.70 -3.63 20.03
C GLU A 542 8.01 -3.77 19.24
N ILE A 543 9.03 -4.32 19.90
CA ILE A 543 10.24 -4.85 19.26
C ILE A 543 10.24 -6.36 19.48
N SER A 544 10.38 -7.14 18.42
CA SER A 544 10.64 -8.58 18.52
C SER A 544 12.13 -8.84 18.44
N LEU A 545 12.64 -9.64 19.36
CA LEU A 545 14.04 -10.06 19.42
C LEU A 545 14.13 -11.51 18.95
N HIS A 546 15.03 -11.79 18.01
CA HIS A 546 15.18 -13.07 17.35
C HIS A 546 16.62 -13.56 17.42
N ASN A 547 16.78 -14.87 17.41
CA ASN A 547 18.06 -15.53 17.19
C ASN A 547 18.52 -15.34 15.73
N PRO A 548 19.80 -15.63 15.43
CA PRO A 548 20.33 -15.52 14.06
C PRO A 548 19.65 -16.43 13.04
N ASP A 549 18.92 -17.47 13.48
CA ASP A 549 18.13 -18.38 12.64
C ASP A 549 16.69 -17.88 12.40
N GLY A 550 16.32 -16.74 12.99
CA GLY A 550 14.99 -16.14 12.93
C GLY A 550 14.01 -16.60 14.01
N SER A 551 14.39 -17.55 14.86
CA SER A 551 13.53 -18.01 15.96
C SER A 551 13.29 -16.87 16.97
N LEU A 552 12.04 -16.70 17.37
CA LEU A 552 11.63 -15.63 18.28
C LEU A 552 12.11 -15.92 19.70
N ILE A 553 12.90 -15.00 20.27
CA ILE A 553 13.33 -15.05 21.67
C ILE A 553 12.25 -14.42 22.55
N ARG A 554 11.79 -13.22 22.20
CA ARG A 554 10.84 -12.43 23.00
C ARG A 554 10.28 -11.23 22.27
N ARG A 555 9.22 -10.65 22.83
CA ARG A 555 8.63 -9.38 22.40
C ARG A 555 8.69 -8.39 23.54
N LEU A 556 9.17 -7.19 23.24
CA LEU A 556 9.38 -6.12 24.20
C LEU A 556 8.47 -4.94 23.87
N PRO A 557 7.78 -4.36 24.86
CA PRO A 557 6.94 -3.19 24.63
C PRO A 557 7.82 -1.99 24.24
N ALA A 558 7.54 -1.40 23.09
CA ALA A 558 8.26 -0.25 22.54
C ALA A 558 7.25 0.82 22.08
N PRO A 559 6.60 1.53 23.02
CA PRO A 559 5.57 2.50 22.71
C PRO A 559 6.11 3.60 21.79
N MET A 560 5.49 3.71 20.61
CA MET A 560 5.79 4.73 19.60
C MET A 560 7.24 4.64 19.05
N ILE A 561 7.75 3.42 18.88
CA ILE A 561 8.96 3.18 18.09
C ILE A 561 8.82 3.76 16.68
N GLY A 562 9.85 4.47 16.23
CA GLY A 562 9.89 5.14 14.94
C GLY A 562 10.40 4.25 13.81
N GLY A 563 11.25 4.86 12.97
CA GLY A 563 11.85 4.22 11.80
C GLY A 563 13.29 3.75 11.98
N TYR A 564 13.86 3.87 13.19
CA TYR A 564 15.26 3.59 13.50
C TYR A 564 15.42 2.95 14.89
N LEU A 565 16.34 2.00 14.95
CA LEU A 565 16.69 1.20 16.12
C LEU A 565 18.17 0.84 15.96
N THR A 566 18.92 0.83 17.06
CA THR A 566 20.27 0.26 17.10
C THR A 566 20.40 -0.63 18.33
N MET A 567 21.39 -1.53 18.30
CA MET A 567 21.70 -2.44 19.40
C MET A 567 23.15 -2.26 19.83
N TYR A 568 23.37 -2.20 21.13
CA TYR A 568 24.72 -2.18 21.70
C TYR A 568 24.73 -2.81 23.09
N ASN A 569 25.68 -3.70 23.36
CA ASN A 569 25.92 -4.29 24.68
C ASN A 569 24.63 -4.78 25.39
N HIS A 570 23.85 -5.63 24.71
CA HIS A 570 22.57 -6.16 25.19
C HIS A 570 21.48 -5.11 25.50
N ARG A 571 21.56 -3.94 24.85
CA ARG A 571 20.58 -2.86 24.94
C ARG A 571 19.97 -2.56 23.58
N LEU A 572 18.70 -2.19 23.58
CA LEU A 572 17.94 -1.68 22.45
C LEU A 572 17.81 -0.17 22.60
N ILE A 573 18.35 0.57 21.64
CA ILE A 573 18.35 2.03 21.65
C ILE A 573 17.55 2.51 20.45
N TYR A 574 16.47 3.25 20.70
CA TYR A 574 15.59 3.74 19.63
C TYR A 574 15.08 5.15 19.92
N THR A 575 14.69 5.82 18.84
CA THR A 575 14.13 7.17 18.88
C THR A 575 12.61 7.13 18.92
N ASN A 576 12.03 8.04 19.71
CA ASN A 576 10.61 8.28 19.75
C ASN A 576 10.32 9.67 19.18
N TYR A 577 9.93 9.70 17.91
CA TYR A 577 9.64 10.93 17.18
C TYR A 577 8.54 11.76 17.88
N GLY A 578 7.42 11.12 18.25
CA GLY A 578 6.25 11.83 18.79
C GLY A 578 6.43 12.39 20.19
N LYS A 579 7.20 11.73 21.05
CA LYS A 579 7.52 12.21 22.41
C LYS A 579 8.83 12.98 22.49
N LYS A 580 9.59 13.06 21.40
CA LYS A 580 10.91 13.71 21.33
C LYS A 580 11.92 13.14 22.32
N ARG A 581 11.96 11.80 22.44
CA ARG A 581 12.83 11.10 23.40
C ARG A 581 13.78 10.13 22.73
N LEU A 582 14.97 9.99 23.31
CA LEU A 582 15.86 8.85 23.11
C LEU A 582 15.55 7.82 24.21
N VAL A 583 15.30 6.58 23.83
CA VAL A 583 14.93 5.51 24.76
C VAL A 583 15.92 4.37 24.64
N CYS A 584 16.39 3.88 25.79
CA CYS A 584 17.23 2.71 25.89
C CYS A 584 16.59 1.71 26.86
N VAL A 585 16.36 0.50 26.39
CA VAL A 585 15.86 -0.62 27.19
C VAL A 585 16.82 -1.80 27.07
N ASP A 586 16.90 -2.65 28.10
CA ASP A 586 17.64 -3.91 27.99
C ASP A 586 16.82 -4.98 27.24
N TYR A 587 17.41 -6.15 27.01
CA TYR A 587 16.69 -7.28 26.37
C TYR A 587 15.61 -7.89 27.28
N TYR A 588 15.46 -7.45 28.52
CA TYR A 588 14.36 -7.83 29.42
C TYR A 588 13.22 -6.82 29.41
N GLY A 589 13.37 -5.70 28.70
CA GLY A 589 12.38 -4.62 28.62
C GLY A 589 12.47 -3.63 29.79
N ALA A 590 13.48 -3.75 30.65
CA ALA A 590 13.72 -2.76 31.69
C ALA A 590 14.31 -1.49 31.06
N SER A 591 13.77 -0.34 31.44
CA SER A 591 14.26 0.96 30.99
C SER A 591 15.63 1.25 31.60
N VAL A 592 16.66 1.35 30.77
CA VAL A 592 18.00 1.78 31.19
C VAL A 592 18.02 3.30 31.34
N PHE A 593 17.56 4.01 30.31
CA PHE A 593 17.36 5.46 30.38
C PHE A 593 16.28 5.91 29.37
N SER A 594 15.70 7.07 29.65
CA SER A 594 14.83 7.77 28.71
C SER A 594 15.09 9.26 28.80
N VAL A 595 15.66 9.84 27.76
CA VAL A 595 16.14 11.22 27.76
C VAL A 595 15.19 12.07 26.91
N ASP A 596 14.72 13.18 27.49
CA ASP A 596 14.01 14.20 26.73
C ASP A 596 15.03 15.04 25.94
N MET A 597 14.87 15.09 24.62
CA MET A 597 15.82 15.79 23.77
C MET A 597 15.47 17.27 23.58
N THR A 598 14.29 17.70 24.04
CA THR A 598 13.85 19.11 23.92
C THR A 598 14.65 20.06 24.79
N SER A 599 15.18 19.61 25.92
CA SER A 599 15.99 20.43 26.83
C SER A 599 17.38 20.75 26.26
N ASN A 600 17.88 19.92 25.34
CA ASN A 600 19.24 20.04 24.81
C ASN A 600 19.33 20.95 23.59
N ILE A 601 18.19 21.35 23.01
CA ILE A 601 18.11 22.18 21.80
C ILE A 601 17.20 23.38 22.06
N GLN A 602 17.77 24.56 22.23
CA GLN A 602 17.01 25.80 22.37
C GLN A 602 16.51 26.27 20.98
N GLY A 603 15.20 26.52 20.85
CA GLY A 603 14.67 27.37 19.76
C GLY A 603 14.13 26.70 18.49
N GLY A 604 13.59 25.47 18.52
CA GLY A 604 12.87 24.92 17.35
C GLY A 604 12.04 23.66 17.59
N ASN A 605 11.16 23.32 16.64
CA ASN A 605 10.33 22.11 16.68
C ASN A 605 11.10 20.86 16.20
N TRP A 606 12.18 20.52 16.91
CA TRP A 606 13.09 19.44 16.57
C TRP A 606 12.54 18.07 17.02
N HIS A 607 12.72 17.03 16.20
CA HIS A 607 12.29 15.66 16.50
C HIS A 607 13.42 14.64 16.23
N PRO A 608 13.67 13.69 17.13
CA PRO A 608 14.65 12.64 16.87
C PRO A 608 14.13 11.67 15.81
N ASP A 609 14.98 11.31 14.85
CA ASP A 609 14.65 10.35 13.79
C ASP A 609 15.70 9.23 13.74
N GLY A 610 16.87 9.45 13.13
CA GLY A 610 17.96 8.47 13.04
C GLY A 610 18.71 8.24 14.35
N VAL A 611 19.15 7.00 14.59
CA VAL A 611 20.07 6.65 15.69
C VAL A 611 21.04 5.56 15.27
N CYS A 612 22.29 5.69 15.71
CA CYS A 612 23.31 4.65 15.60
C CYS A 612 24.27 4.75 16.79
N CYS A 613 25.13 3.74 16.95
CA CYS A 613 26.19 3.71 17.95
C CYS A 613 27.55 3.44 17.30
N ASP A 614 28.61 3.98 17.89
CA ASP A 614 29.98 3.60 17.55
C ASP A 614 30.39 2.29 18.28
N SER A 615 31.62 1.85 18.07
CA SER A 615 32.18 0.65 18.72
C SER A 615 32.32 0.76 20.24
N ASP A 616 32.38 1.99 20.77
CA ASP A 616 32.54 2.27 22.20
C ASP A 616 31.19 2.39 22.91
N GLY A 617 30.08 2.40 22.15
CA GLY A 617 28.71 2.53 22.66
C GLY A 617 28.25 3.98 22.78
N SER A 618 29.01 4.94 22.28
CA SER A 618 28.54 6.31 22.15
C SER A 618 27.36 6.35 21.19
N ILE A 619 26.35 7.13 21.54
CA ILE A 619 25.08 7.16 20.83
C ILE A 619 24.98 8.44 20.03
N TYR A 620 24.74 8.30 18.73
CA TYR A 620 24.61 9.41 17.79
C TYR A 620 23.16 9.47 17.31
N VAL A 621 22.54 10.64 17.45
CA VAL A 621 21.12 10.83 17.15
C VAL A 621 20.94 11.98 16.18
N VAL A 622 20.25 11.71 15.08
CA VAL A 622 19.76 12.75 14.18
C VAL A 622 18.55 13.42 14.81
N VAL A 623 18.56 14.75 14.83
CA VAL A 623 17.41 15.56 15.22
C VAL A 623 17.02 16.46 14.06
N TYR A 624 15.77 16.31 13.64
CA TYR A 624 15.26 16.88 12.41
C TYR A 624 14.32 18.07 12.67
N GLY A 625 14.56 19.16 11.94
CA GLY A 625 13.78 20.39 11.96
C GLY A 625 13.73 20.99 10.55
N TYR A 626 12.93 20.37 9.67
CA TYR A 626 12.78 20.65 8.23
C TYR A 626 13.15 22.10 7.82
N PRO A 627 14.05 22.32 6.83
CA PRO A 627 14.68 21.31 5.96
C PRO A 627 16.01 20.74 6.51
N THR A 628 16.58 21.33 7.56
CA THR A 628 17.88 20.94 8.10
C THR A 628 17.75 20.00 9.30
N GLY A 629 18.77 19.18 9.51
CA GLY A 629 18.91 18.34 10.71
C GLY A 629 20.31 18.45 11.30
N ASP A 630 20.39 18.17 12.60
CA ASP A 630 21.64 18.18 13.36
C ASP A 630 21.91 16.78 13.93
N ILE A 631 23.18 16.48 14.17
CA ILE A 631 23.60 15.22 14.79
C ILE A 631 24.14 15.52 16.19
N LEU A 632 23.53 14.89 17.18
CA LEU A 632 23.88 15.00 18.59
C LEU A 632 24.61 13.75 19.07
N HIS A 633 25.52 13.94 20.01
CA HIS A 633 26.27 12.88 20.67
C HIS A 633 25.85 12.73 22.12
N TYR A 634 25.58 11.49 22.51
CA TYR A 634 25.23 11.06 23.85
C TYR A 634 26.18 9.97 24.31
N SER A 635 26.43 9.92 25.62
CA SER A 635 27.18 8.82 26.23
C SER A 635 26.38 7.51 26.19
N PRO A 636 27.02 6.35 26.44
CA PRO A 636 26.33 5.06 26.55
C PRO A 636 25.22 5.01 27.63
N ASP A 637 25.26 5.93 28.58
CA ASP A 637 24.29 6.08 29.67
C ASP A 637 23.22 7.16 29.38
N GLY A 638 23.20 7.71 28.16
CA GLY A 638 22.22 8.72 27.74
C GLY A 638 22.52 10.14 28.21
N LYS A 639 23.75 10.45 28.66
CA LYS A 639 24.13 11.84 28.98
C LYS A 639 24.47 12.60 27.70
N TYR A 640 23.90 13.79 27.54
CA TYR A 640 24.22 14.65 26.41
C TYR A 640 25.68 15.12 26.48
N ILE A 641 26.45 14.86 25.42
CA ILE A 641 27.86 15.26 25.32
C ILE A 641 27.98 16.55 24.50
N GLY A 642 27.37 16.59 23.32
CA GLY A 642 27.49 17.76 22.46
C GLY A 642 26.96 17.59 21.04
N TRP A 643 27.31 18.58 20.21
CA TRP A 643 26.98 18.64 18.80
C TRP A 643 28.10 18.03 17.97
N VAL A 644 27.75 17.16 17.02
CA VAL A 644 28.69 16.53 16.09
C VAL A 644 28.69 17.28 14.77
N ILE A 645 27.51 17.39 14.15
CA ILE A 645 27.31 18.06 12.86
C ILE A 645 26.08 18.98 13.00
N LYS A 646 26.18 20.19 12.45
CA LYS A 646 25.10 21.18 12.41
C LYS A 646 24.72 21.53 10.98
N GLY A 647 23.43 21.68 10.71
CA GLY A 647 22.89 22.13 9.43
C GLY A 647 23.07 21.13 8.30
N CYS A 648 22.99 19.83 8.60
CA CYS A 648 23.00 18.79 7.57
C CYS A 648 21.66 18.82 6.81
N ASP A 649 21.69 18.59 5.50
CA ASP A 649 20.51 18.66 4.63
C ASP A 649 19.74 17.32 4.67
N ASP A 650 18.50 17.32 5.22
CA ASP A 650 17.66 16.14 5.46
C ASP A 650 18.41 14.85 5.91
N PRO A 651 19.18 14.87 7.02
CA PRO A 651 19.82 13.68 7.53
C PRO A 651 18.77 12.67 8.02
N ARG A 652 18.92 11.40 7.66
CA ARG A 652 17.97 10.33 7.95
C ARG A 652 18.66 9.12 8.59
N GLY A 653 19.32 8.30 7.77
CA GLY A 653 20.08 7.13 8.22
C GLY A 653 21.51 7.47 8.62
N MET A 654 22.02 6.78 9.64
CA MET A 654 23.42 6.86 10.05
C MET A 654 23.96 5.47 10.37
N THR A 655 25.25 5.28 10.14
CA THR A 655 25.99 4.08 10.52
C THR A 655 27.46 4.40 10.70
N PHE A 656 28.20 3.52 11.38
CA PHE A 656 29.66 3.62 11.49
C PHE A 656 30.32 2.61 10.57
N THR A 657 31.41 3.02 9.93
CA THR A 657 32.32 2.09 9.27
C THR A 657 33.18 1.35 10.29
N SER A 658 33.81 0.23 9.90
CA SER A 658 34.76 -0.47 10.77
C SER A 658 36.00 0.39 11.10
N GLY A 659 36.30 1.38 10.26
CA GLY A 659 37.34 2.39 10.49
C GLY A 659 36.95 3.52 11.45
N GLY A 660 35.75 3.51 12.06
CA GLY A 660 35.31 4.55 12.99
C GLY A 660 34.83 5.84 12.32
N GLU A 661 34.58 5.81 11.01
CA GLU A 661 34.04 6.94 10.26
C GLU A 661 32.51 6.94 10.33
N LEU A 662 31.91 8.10 10.59
CA LEU A 662 30.46 8.27 10.65
C LEU A 662 29.91 8.50 9.25
N VAL A 663 29.04 7.60 8.80
CA VAL A 663 28.34 7.69 7.51
C VAL A 663 26.93 8.22 7.76
N VAL A 664 26.58 9.28 7.05
CA VAL A 664 25.28 9.96 7.16
C VAL A 664 24.61 10.00 5.79
N ALA A 665 23.38 9.52 5.72
CA ALA A 665 22.50 9.72 4.58
C ALA A 665 21.82 11.08 4.70
N ALA A 666 22.20 12.03 3.84
CA ALA A 666 21.76 13.42 3.85
C ALA A 666 21.12 13.76 2.50
N GLY A 667 19.78 13.84 2.47
CA GLY A 667 19.02 14.08 1.24
C GLY A 667 19.26 13.00 0.17
N ASP A 668 19.88 13.39 -0.94
CA ASP A 668 20.26 12.51 -2.06
C ASP A 668 21.74 12.08 -2.06
N SER A 669 22.45 12.39 -0.96
CA SER A 669 23.87 12.15 -0.80
C SER A 669 24.19 11.23 0.39
N VAL A 670 25.33 10.54 0.30
CA VAL A 670 25.95 9.85 1.43
C VAL A 670 27.23 10.59 1.80
N GLN A 671 27.29 11.10 3.02
CA GLN A 671 28.37 11.89 3.56
C GLN A 671 29.16 11.08 4.59
N VAL A 672 30.48 11.03 4.45
CA VAL A 672 31.37 10.30 5.37
C VAL A 672 32.22 11.30 6.15
N TYR A 673 32.13 11.23 7.48
CA TYR A 673 32.81 12.12 8.42
C TYR A 673 33.85 11.36 9.24
N HIS A 674 35.00 12.00 9.48
CA HIS A 674 36.00 11.51 10.40
C HIS A 674 36.16 12.47 11.59
N ARG A 675 36.54 11.91 12.74
CA ARG A 675 36.83 12.66 13.96
C ARG A 675 38.23 13.30 13.86
N VAL A 676 38.38 14.56 14.28
CA VAL A 676 39.60 15.39 14.16
C VAL A 676 40.09 15.88 15.50
#